data_AF-A0A933JB76-F1
#
_entry.id   AF-A0A933JB76-F1
#
_cell.length_a   1.000
_cell.length_b   1.000
_cell.length_c   1.000
_cell.angle_alpha   90.00
_cell.angle_beta   90.00
_cell.angle_gamma   90.00
#
_symmetry.space_group_name_H-M   'P 1'
#
loop_
_entity.id
_entity.type
_entity.pdbx_description
1 polymer ?
#
loop_
_entity_poly.entity_id
_entity_poly.type
_entity_poly.pdbx_seq_one_letter_code
_entity_poly.pdbx_strand_id
1 'polypeptide(L)'
;MLNISALLDALNASGGTTILAAFLILFVFIILYNAFVVVGGAQIAVLERRWLGKNMPRGRVAAMPDEVGIQARILPPGLHLLIPFLYRVEKHPMTTIGENEVGLVESIDGLPVAPGKIFGGVIEGHDLFQEGEVFLRNGGNKGPQVQLLPPGLYRINPYLFKVAKAPIIRIPNNQIGVAVATDGQPIAPGRLLGKKTAGHDNFQNGQAFLENGGQKGPQIDILLPGSYRINSKLFNVVIKDATVIPTKKVGLVTARDGEQLPLGEYVARSVSNTGEFQDSAAFLANAGQRGPQFDFLKPGTFYINPLMFDATLDDVLMVQRGEVAVIVSNVGKDPISILPKPQPGSPDPIKVGVERYVVEPGYRGIQREVLGPGTYYLNKLAFTPHIIPTTNITIDWAEQKSDTRVPMVFDPLAIVSKDGFEMTVEVKVILRVQPQQAPHMVARIGTINNLIEAVIHPLVDSSFRNQASSSEAMMFMQDRHEQQRKAEQHIMEELEKYYVECVSVLICQIKLPERLMQTLTNKVVATQQKSMFDAQQEAEGRRKEMEKTKAQADLQPNLVRAEIDVQIATQQKQQSITLAEGKGQSTKLEQEGIAAGIEAVGRAEGEKIRAIGQATAEAYTKQALALGQAPMSVIEVMKQVSNGKVKITPDVVVNSGADGGGNNMLSAFIGSLMTGGMKIVRDDDTKKK
;
A
#
# COMPACT_ATOMS: atom_id res chain seq x y z
N MET A 1 -91.52 83.50 -11.13
CA MET A 1 -92.86 83.97 -10.72
C MET A 1 -93.88 83.41 -11.71
N LEU A 2 -94.71 82.44 -11.30
CA LEU A 2 -95.96 82.14 -12.02
C LEU A 2 -97.09 82.91 -11.33
N ASN A 3 -98.05 83.38 -12.13
CA ASN A 3 -99.09 84.29 -11.64
C ASN A 3 -100.24 83.49 -11.00
N ILE A 4 -100.33 83.52 -9.67
CA ILE A 4 -101.18 82.62 -8.88
C ILE A 4 -102.69 82.91 -9.07
N SER A 5 -103.06 84.16 -9.39
CA SER A 5 -104.47 84.56 -9.59
C SER A 5 -105.15 83.84 -10.76
N ALA A 6 -104.49 83.76 -11.92
CA ALA A 6 -105.03 83.09 -13.11
C ALA A 6 -105.26 81.58 -12.93
N LEU A 7 -104.61 80.97 -11.93
CA LEU A 7 -104.79 79.56 -11.57
C LEU A 7 -105.98 79.36 -10.62
N LEU A 8 -106.35 80.37 -9.82
CA LEU A 8 -107.55 80.32 -8.99
C LEU A 8 -108.85 80.49 -9.79
N ASP A 9 -108.89 81.37 -10.79
CA ASP A 9 -110.12 81.61 -11.56
C ASP A 9 -110.54 80.39 -12.40
N ALA A 10 -109.57 79.61 -12.90
CA ALA A 10 -109.83 78.33 -13.56
C ALA A 10 -110.38 77.23 -12.62
N LEU A 11 -110.30 77.41 -11.30
CA LEU A 11 -110.80 76.45 -10.30
C LEU A 11 -112.29 76.67 -9.95
N ASN A 12 -112.83 77.88 -10.12
CA ASN A 12 -114.17 78.24 -9.64
C ASN A 12 -115.31 78.03 -10.65
N ALA A 13 -115.03 77.83 -11.95
CA ALA A 13 -116.04 77.56 -12.97
C ALA A 13 -116.04 76.07 -13.37
N SER A 14 -116.90 75.27 -12.73
CA SER A 14 -117.21 73.87 -13.11
C SER A 14 -116.00 72.98 -13.47
N GLY A 15 -115.04 72.84 -12.56
CA GLY A 15 -113.86 72.00 -12.80
C GLY A 15 -112.82 71.90 -11.67
N GLY A 16 -112.87 72.76 -10.65
CA GLY A 16 -111.87 72.75 -9.57
C GLY A 16 -111.70 71.39 -8.88
N THR A 17 -112.80 70.68 -8.61
CA THR A 17 -112.76 69.34 -8.00
C THR A 17 -112.21 68.27 -8.93
N THR A 18 -112.45 68.34 -10.25
CA THR A 18 -111.92 67.37 -11.22
C THR A 18 -110.44 67.60 -11.50
N ILE A 19 -109.98 68.87 -11.48
CA ILE A 19 -108.56 69.22 -11.59
C ILE A 19 -107.79 68.78 -10.33
N LEU A 20 -108.32 69.05 -9.13
CA LEU A 20 -107.72 68.58 -7.87
C LEU A 20 -107.70 67.05 -7.77
N ALA A 21 -108.78 66.38 -8.19
CA ALA A 21 -108.82 64.93 -8.26
C ALA A 21 -107.81 64.39 -9.30
N ALA A 22 -107.69 64.99 -10.49
CA ALA A 22 -106.71 64.60 -11.49
C ALA A 22 -105.26 64.80 -11.01
N PHE A 23 -104.97 65.90 -10.32
CA PHE A 23 -103.66 66.12 -9.69
C PHE A 23 -103.38 65.12 -8.57
N LEU A 24 -104.37 64.79 -7.74
CA LEU A 24 -104.23 63.81 -6.68
C LEU A 24 -104.06 62.38 -7.24
N ILE A 25 -104.79 62.02 -8.28
CA ILE A 25 -104.62 60.77 -9.03
C ILE A 25 -103.24 60.72 -9.68
N LEU A 26 -102.78 61.79 -10.34
CA LEU A 26 -101.44 61.86 -10.93
C LEU A 26 -100.34 61.77 -9.87
N PHE A 27 -100.51 62.43 -8.72
CA PHE A 27 -99.58 62.39 -7.59
C PHE A 27 -99.53 60.98 -6.96
N VAL A 28 -100.68 60.35 -6.74
CA VAL A 28 -100.79 58.96 -6.28
C VAL A 28 -100.19 58.00 -7.33
N PHE A 29 -100.39 58.24 -8.62
CA PHE A 29 -99.79 57.45 -9.69
C PHE A 29 -98.27 57.61 -9.76
N ILE A 30 -97.73 58.82 -9.58
CA ILE A 30 -96.29 59.08 -9.48
C ILE A 30 -95.70 58.38 -8.24
N ILE A 31 -96.41 58.40 -7.10
CA ILE A 31 -95.99 57.67 -5.89
C ILE A 31 -96.02 56.16 -6.15
N LEU A 32 -97.08 55.61 -6.74
CA LEU A 32 -97.19 54.18 -7.04
C LEU A 32 -96.16 53.72 -8.08
N TYR A 33 -95.93 54.50 -9.13
CA TYR A 33 -94.94 54.20 -10.16
C TYR A 33 -93.52 54.18 -9.58
N ASN A 34 -93.16 55.20 -8.78
CA ASN A 34 -91.87 55.24 -8.09
C ASN A 34 -91.77 54.25 -6.91
N ALA A 35 -92.87 53.64 -6.47
CA ALA A 35 -92.87 52.64 -5.42
C ALA A 35 -92.38 51.26 -5.90
N PHE A 36 -92.48 50.96 -7.20
CA PHE A 36 -92.02 49.69 -7.75
C PHE A 36 -90.52 49.74 -8.09
N VAL A 37 -89.73 48.96 -7.35
CA VAL A 37 -88.28 48.86 -7.55
C VAL A 37 -87.92 47.46 -8.03
N VAL A 38 -87.48 47.37 -9.29
CA VAL A 38 -86.96 46.13 -9.88
C VAL A 38 -85.45 46.04 -9.64
N VAL A 39 -85.00 44.99 -8.95
CA VAL A 39 -83.59 44.66 -8.72
C VAL A 39 -83.17 43.60 -9.72
N GLY A 40 -82.11 43.86 -10.50
CA GLY A 40 -81.63 42.95 -11.54
C GLY A 40 -81.02 41.66 -10.99
N GLY A 41 -80.97 40.60 -11.80
CA GLY A 41 -80.55 39.25 -11.38
C GLY A 41 -79.16 39.15 -10.72
N ALA A 42 -78.21 40.00 -11.15
CA ALA A 42 -76.84 40.08 -10.60
C ALA A 42 -76.62 41.30 -9.68
N GLN A 43 -77.70 41.92 -9.20
CA GLN A 43 -77.68 43.10 -8.35
C GLN A 43 -78.34 42.84 -6.99
N ILE A 44 -77.96 43.65 -6.02
CA ILE A 44 -78.65 43.81 -4.74
C ILE A 44 -79.10 45.26 -4.61
N ALA A 45 -80.14 45.49 -3.83
CA ALA A 45 -80.56 46.84 -3.44
C ALA A 45 -80.29 47.08 -1.96
N VAL A 46 -79.50 48.11 -1.66
CA VAL A 46 -79.34 48.66 -0.31
C VAL A 46 -80.40 49.75 -0.12
N LEU A 47 -80.97 49.81 1.09
CA LEU A 47 -82.01 50.78 1.45
C LEU A 47 -81.45 51.87 2.36
N GLU A 48 -81.73 53.14 2.08
CA GLU A 48 -81.49 54.28 2.98
C GLU A 48 -82.86 54.80 3.45
N ARG A 49 -83.18 54.60 4.73
CA ARG A 49 -84.45 55.04 5.35
C ARG A 49 -84.27 56.46 5.87
N ARG A 50 -85.06 57.42 5.38
CA ARG A 50 -84.76 58.87 5.51
C ARG A 50 -85.48 59.64 6.61
N TRP A 51 -86.81 59.53 6.73
CA TRP A 51 -87.60 60.54 7.46
C TRP A 51 -88.40 60.04 8.68
N LEU A 52 -88.84 58.79 8.72
CA LEU A 52 -89.55 58.24 9.90
C LEU A 52 -88.73 57.12 10.53
N GLY A 53 -88.48 57.15 11.84
CA GLY A 53 -87.82 56.07 12.58
C GLY A 53 -87.14 56.57 13.86
N LYS A 54 -86.48 55.68 14.59
CA LYS A 54 -85.53 56.03 15.67
C LYS A 54 -84.22 56.54 15.07
N ASN A 55 -83.51 57.40 15.78
CA ASN A 55 -82.14 57.78 15.38
C ASN A 55 -81.17 56.63 15.73
N MET A 56 -80.23 56.33 14.83
CA MET A 56 -79.18 55.34 15.10
C MET A 56 -78.33 55.73 16.33
N PRO A 57 -77.87 54.76 17.14
CA PRO A 57 -76.86 54.99 18.17
C PRO A 57 -75.57 55.59 17.61
N ARG A 58 -74.94 56.50 18.38
CA ARG A 58 -73.68 57.15 17.97
C ARG A 58 -72.58 56.10 17.72
N GLY A 59 -71.92 56.19 16.56
CA GLY A 59 -70.82 55.30 16.17
C GLY A 59 -71.23 54.11 15.29
N ARG A 60 -72.55 53.85 15.14
CA ARG A 60 -73.12 52.88 14.19
C ARG A 60 -73.20 53.50 12.79
N VAL A 61 -73.04 52.69 11.76
CA VAL A 61 -73.08 53.04 10.33
C VAL A 61 -74.27 52.37 9.61
N ALA A 62 -74.67 51.17 10.05
CA ALA A 62 -75.79 50.41 9.49
C ALA A 62 -77.00 50.38 10.44
N ALA A 63 -78.15 50.84 9.95
CA ALA A 63 -79.42 50.94 10.66
C ALA A 63 -80.17 49.59 10.76
N MET A 64 -80.83 49.36 11.89
CA MET A 64 -81.88 48.35 12.05
C MET A 64 -83.21 48.77 11.37
N PRO A 65 -84.18 47.86 11.15
CA PRO A 65 -85.44 48.15 10.43
C PRO A 65 -86.22 49.38 10.88
N ASP A 66 -86.19 49.71 12.17
CA ASP A 66 -86.90 50.85 12.77
C ASP A 66 -86.02 52.10 12.94
N GLU A 67 -84.74 52.04 12.54
CA GLU A 67 -83.77 53.13 12.61
C GLU A 67 -83.66 53.90 11.28
N VAL A 68 -83.41 55.21 11.36
CA VAL A 68 -83.14 56.12 10.22
C VAL A 68 -81.67 56.00 9.81
N GLY A 69 -81.41 55.66 8.55
CA GLY A 69 -80.06 55.44 8.02
C GLY A 69 -79.99 54.38 6.92
N ILE A 70 -78.77 54.08 6.47
CA ILE A 70 -78.46 52.97 5.54
C ILE A 70 -78.74 51.66 6.26
N GLN A 71 -79.71 50.88 5.79
CA GLN A 71 -80.17 49.66 6.45
C GLN A 71 -79.12 48.53 6.36
N ALA A 72 -79.03 47.72 7.41
CA ALA A 72 -78.20 46.52 7.43
C ALA A 72 -78.72 45.44 6.46
N ARG A 73 -80.05 45.32 6.30
CA ARG A 73 -80.66 44.43 5.30
C ARG A 73 -80.50 44.98 3.89
N ILE A 74 -80.47 44.03 2.96
CA ILE A 74 -80.52 44.24 1.52
C ILE A 74 -81.76 43.59 0.94
N LEU A 75 -82.15 44.02 -0.27
CA LEU A 75 -83.19 43.35 -1.04
C LEU A 75 -82.55 42.44 -2.11
N PRO A 76 -83.01 41.18 -2.22
CA PRO A 76 -82.58 40.26 -3.28
C PRO A 76 -83.13 40.69 -4.65
N PRO A 77 -82.65 40.09 -5.77
CA PRO A 77 -83.26 40.27 -7.09
C PRO A 77 -84.77 40.03 -7.09
N GLY A 78 -85.50 40.83 -7.85
CA GLY A 78 -86.96 40.76 -7.93
C GLY A 78 -87.65 42.11 -7.95
N LEU A 79 -88.98 42.08 -7.97
CA LEU A 79 -89.84 43.26 -7.84
C LEU A 79 -90.16 43.51 -6.36
N HIS A 80 -89.81 44.70 -5.86
CA HIS A 80 -90.11 45.13 -4.49
C HIS A 80 -91.00 46.37 -4.50
N LEU A 81 -91.95 46.43 -3.58
CA LEU A 81 -92.81 47.59 -3.36
C LEU A 81 -92.30 48.36 -2.14
N LEU A 82 -91.86 49.61 -2.35
CA LEU A 82 -91.26 50.47 -1.33
C LEU A 82 -91.90 51.86 -1.36
N ILE A 83 -92.00 52.51 -0.20
CA ILE A 83 -92.55 53.87 -0.14
C ILE A 83 -91.47 54.87 -0.59
N PRO A 84 -91.63 55.57 -1.74
CA PRO A 84 -90.52 56.25 -2.42
C PRO A 84 -89.98 57.50 -1.71
N PHE A 85 -90.77 58.11 -0.82
CA PHE A 85 -90.31 59.22 0.03
C PHE A 85 -89.67 58.75 1.34
N LEU A 86 -89.90 57.50 1.75
CA LEU A 86 -89.37 56.94 3.00
C LEU A 86 -88.02 56.23 2.77
N TYR A 87 -87.90 55.50 1.66
CA TYR A 87 -86.72 54.73 1.30
C TYR A 87 -86.12 55.26 0.00
N ARG A 88 -84.82 55.60 0.03
CA ARG A 88 -84.01 55.67 -1.18
C ARG A 88 -83.38 54.30 -1.40
N VAL A 89 -83.33 53.85 -2.66
CA VAL A 89 -82.69 52.58 -3.03
C VAL A 89 -81.42 52.86 -3.83
N GLU A 90 -80.34 52.20 -3.46
CA GLU A 90 -79.10 52.16 -4.23
C GLU A 90 -78.85 50.72 -4.69
N LYS A 91 -78.52 50.54 -5.98
CA LYS A 91 -78.31 49.22 -6.57
C LYS A 91 -76.81 48.97 -6.73
N HIS A 92 -76.32 47.87 -6.16
CA HIS A 92 -74.93 47.44 -6.25
C HIS A 92 -74.84 46.08 -6.95
N PRO A 93 -73.73 45.77 -7.65
CA PRO A 93 -73.49 44.42 -8.13
C PRO A 93 -73.30 43.45 -6.95
N MET A 94 -73.63 42.18 -7.16
CA MET A 94 -73.29 41.11 -6.20
C MET A 94 -71.77 40.89 -6.11
N THR A 95 -71.31 40.40 -4.96
CA THR A 95 -69.90 40.10 -4.71
C THR A 95 -69.57 38.71 -5.23
N THR A 96 -68.92 38.62 -6.40
CA THR A 96 -68.42 37.36 -6.96
C THR A 96 -67.04 37.01 -6.41
N ILE A 97 -66.87 35.83 -5.83
CA ILE A 97 -65.56 35.24 -5.48
C ILE A 97 -65.23 34.14 -6.48
N GLY A 98 -64.09 34.22 -7.16
CA GLY A 98 -63.65 33.21 -8.13
C GLY A 98 -63.21 31.89 -7.47
N GLU A 99 -63.16 30.81 -8.25
CA GLU A 99 -62.79 29.45 -7.75
C GLU A 99 -61.41 29.40 -7.09
N ASN A 100 -60.49 30.24 -7.58
CA ASN A 100 -59.10 30.39 -7.14
C ASN A 100 -58.90 31.55 -6.14
N GLU A 101 -59.98 32.09 -5.60
CA GLU A 101 -59.98 33.19 -4.64
C GLU A 101 -60.73 32.79 -3.35
N VAL A 102 -60.49 33.56 -2.29
CA VAL A 102 -61.32 33.61 -1.07
C VAL A 102 -61.71 35.06 -0.80
N GLY A 103 -62.93 35.28 -0.33
CA GLY A 103 -63.37 36.60 0.13
C GLY A 103 -63.00 36.81 1.59
N LEU A 104 -62.07 37.73 1.86
CA LEU A 104 -61.72 38.19 3.20
C LEU A 104 -62.69 39.30 3.62
N VAL A 105 -63.46 39.08 4.68
CA VAL A 105 -64.51 40.01 5.12
C VAL A 105 -64.00 40.90 6.25
N GLU A 106 -64.35 42.19 6.18
CA GLU A 106 -64.07 43.19 7.20
C GLU A 106 -65.36 43.96 7.48
N SER A 107 -65.89 43.82 8.70
CA SER A 107 -67.12 44.50 9.12
C SER A 107 -66.82 45.94 9.52
N ILE A 108 -67.53 46.90 8.92
CA ILE A 108 -67.41 48.34 9.21
C ILE A 108 -68.09 48.66 10.55
N ASP A 109 -69.04 47.83 10.98
CA ASP A 109 -69.93 48.06 12.11
C ASP A 109 -70.09 46.81 12.99
N GLY A 110 -70.65 46.98 14.18
CA GLY A 110 -70.81 45.94 15.19
C GLY A 110 -70.15 46.27 16.54
N LEU A 111 -70.19 45.31 17.45
CA LEU A 111 -69.52 45.35 18.75
C LEU A 111 -67.99 45.39 18.57
N PRO A 112 -67.23 46.09 19.44
CA PRO A 112 -65.78 46.02 19.39
C PRO A 112 -65.29 44.57 19.62
N VAL A 113 -64.20 44.18 18.95
CA VAL A 113 -63.50 42.92 19.23
C VAL A 113 -62.99 42.94 20.68
N ALA A 114 -63.03 41.78 21.35
CA ALA A 114 -62.56 41.65 22.73
C ALA A 114 -61.09 42.08 22.88
N PRO A 115 -60.70 42.78 23.98
CA PRO A 115 -59.33 43.23 24.18
C PRO A 115 -58.30 42.10 24.03
N GLY A 116 -57.28 42.33 23.19
CA GLY A 116 -56.23 41.35 22.90
C GLY A 116 -56.49 40.43 21.71
N LYS A 117 -57.73 40.35 21.20
CA LYS A 117 -58.05 39.75 19.90
C LYS A 117 -58.01 40.81 18.78
N ILE A 118 -57.77 40.38 17.56
CA ILE A 118 -57.72 41.22 16.35
C ILE A 118 -58.91 40.93 15.43
N PHE A 119 -59.37 39.67 15.37
CA PHE A 119 -60.45 39.25 14.47
C PHE A 119 -61.79 39.07 15.20
N GLY A 120 -62.86 39.43 14.48
CA GLY A 120 -64.24 39.10 14.85
C GLY A 120 -64.53 37.61 14.67
N GLY A 121 -65.16 37.00 15.68
CA GLY A 121 -65.51 35.58 15.66
C GLY A 121 -66.61 35.26 14.66
N VAL A 122 -66.70 34.00 14.25
CA VAL A 122 -67.82 33.49 13.44
C VAL A 122 -69.10 33.52 14.27
N ILE A 123 -70.21 33.93 13.64
CA ILE A 123 -71.52 34.01 14.27
C ILE A 123 -72.50 33.14 13.48
N GLU A 124 -73.39 32.46 14.19
CA GLU A 124 -74.35 31.56 13.56
C GLU A 124 -75.57 32.30 12.99
N GLY A 125 -76.18 31.72 11.96
CA GLY A 125 -77.48 32.12 11.42
C GLY A 125 -77.50 33.23 10.37
N HIS A 126 -76.39 33.90 10.05
CA HIS A 126 -76.38 35.08 9.16
C HIS A 126 -75.98 34.82 7.69
N ASP A 127 -76.03 33.57 7.23
CA ASP A 127 -75.74 33.08 5.87
C ASP A 127 -74.57 33.77 5.14
N LEU A 128 -73.34 33.54 5.61
CA LEU A 128 -72.09 34.05 4.98
C LEU A 128 -72.15 35.57 4.70
N PHE A 129 -72.48 36.33 5.75
CA PHE A 129 -72.65 37.79 5.77
C PHE A 129 -73.73 38.37 4.84
N GLN A 130 -74.61 37.54 4.28
CA GLN A 130 -75.72 38.04 3.45
C GLN A 130 -76.87 38.62 4.29
N GLU A 131 -77.06 38.12 5.51
CA GLU A 131 -78.06 38.64 6.46
C GLU A 131 -77.43 39.61 7.48
N GLY A 132 -77.08 40.81 7.01
CA GLY A 132 -76.43 41.85 7.83
C GLY A 132 -77.18 42.23 9.12
N GLU A 133 -78.52 42.16 9.13
CA GLU A 133 -79.30 42.35 10.36
C GLU A 133 -79.07 41.26 11.39
N VAL A 134 -79.05 39.98 10.97
CA VAL A 134 -78.85 38.85 11.87
C VAL A 134 -77.43 38.88 12.44
N PHE A 135 -76.44 39.21 11.61
CA PHE A 135 -75.06 39.44 12.07
C PHE A 135 -75.00 40.49 13.18
N LEU A 136 -75.61 41.67 12.99
CA LEU A 136 -75.59 42.73 14.01
C LEU A 136 -76.42 42.39 15.26
N ARG A 137 -77.58 41.70 15.11
CA ARG A 137 -78.41 41.28 16.25
C ARG A 137 -77.73 40.21 17.10
N ASN A 138 -77.00 39.29 16.47
CA ASN A 138 -76.31 38.18 17.14
C ASN A 138 -74.94 38.59 17.71
N GLY A 139 -74.60 39.89 17.77
CA GLY A 139 -73.38 40.39 18.39
C GLY A 139 -72.18 40.56 17.46
N GLY A 140 -72.42 40.71 16.15
CA GLY A 140 -71.43 40.98 15.10
C GLY A 140 -70.27 41.87 15.55
N ASN A 141 -69.04 41.40 15.39
CA ASN A 141 -67.85 42.19 15.73
C ASN A 141 -67.44 43.12 14.58
N LYS A 142 -67.07 44.35 14.91
CA LYS A 142 -66.46 45.32 13.98
C LYS A 142 -64.98 45.00 13.75
N GLY A 143 -64.51 45.05 12.51
CA GLY A 143 -63.11 44.77 12.12
C GLY A 143 -62.98 43.56 11.19
N PRO A 144 -61.76 43.04 10.97
CA PRO A 144 -61.55 41.87 10.12
C PRO A 144 -62.21 40.63 10.74
N GLN A 145 -62.86 39.80 9.93
CA GLN A 145 -63.57 38.61 10.39
C GLN A 145 -62.73 37.34 10.18
N VAL A 146 -62.93 36.35 11.04
CA VAL A 146 -62.32 35.02 10.88
C VAL A 146 -62.93 34.28 9.68
N GLN A 147 -64.25 34.33 9.53
CA GLN A 147 -64.97 33.64 8.45
C GLN A 147 -64.57 34.19 7.08
N LEU A 148 -64.26 33.27 6.16
CA LEU A 148 -64.04 33.57 4.75
C LEU A 148 -65.29 33.30 3.91
N LEU A 149 -65.44 34.01 2.80
CA LEU A 149 -66.38 33.65 1.75
C LEU A 149 -65.72 32.63 0.81
N PRO A 150 -66.30 31.43 0.62
CA PRO A 150 -65.85 30.50 -0.41
C PRO A 150 -66.15 31.04 -1.82
N PRO A 151 -65.75 30.33 -2.90
CA PRO A 151 -66.14 30.68 -4.26
C PRO A 151 -67.66 30.69 -4.45
N GLY A 152 -68.19 31.72 -5.10
CA GLY A 152 -69.64 31.90 -5.26
C GLY A 152 -70.06 33.33 -5.57
N LEU A 153 -71.37 33.55 -5.66
CA LEU A 153 -71.98 34.86 -5.91
C LEU A 153 -72.78 35.28 -4.67
N TYR A 154 -72.26 36.25 -3.92
CA TYR A 154 -72.81 36.63 -2.61
C TYR A 154 -73.53 37.97 -2.62
N ARG A 155 -74.62 38.02 -1.87
CA ARG A 155 -75.43 39.22 -1.67
C ARG A 155 -74.91 39.96 -0.43
N ILE A 156 -73.78 40.65 -0.55
CA ILE A 156 -73.11 41.33 0.57
C ILE A 156 -73.44 42.82 0.59
N ASN A 157 -73.88 43.36 1.72
CA ASN A 157 -74.12 44.79 1.89
C ASN A 157 -72.77 45.56 1.93
N PRO A 158 -72.42 46.37 0.90
CA PRO A 158 -71.11 47.01 0.80
C PRO A 158 -70.87 48.12 1.84
N TYR A 159 -71.95 48.64 2.45
CA TYR A 159 -71.87 49.65 3.50
C TYR A 159 -71.66 49.06 4.91
N LEU A 160 -71.95 47.77 5.09
CA LEU A 160 -71.72 47.04 6.34
C LEU A 160 -70.45 46.19 6.27
N PHE A 161 -70.19 45.54 5.15
CA PHE A 161 -69.05 44.63 4.97
C PHE A 161 -68.19 45.03 3.76
N LYS A 162 -66.90 45.17 4.01
CA LYS A 162 -65.88 45.31 2.97
C LYS A 162 -65.30 43.93 2.67
N VAL A 163 -65.44 43.47 1.43
CA VAL A 163 -64.87 42.20 0.97
C VAL A 163 -63.64 42.46 0.11
N ALA A 164 -62.50 41.91 0.54
CA ALA A 164 -61.27 41.89 -0.25
C ALA A 164 -61.06 40.48 -0.81
N LYS A 165 -60.85 40.35 -2.12
CA LYS A 165 -60.50 39.07 -2.74
C LYS A 165 -59.02 38.80 -2.54
N ALA A 166 -58.69 37.60 -2.08
CA ALA A 166 -57.31 37.11 -1.98
C ALA A 166 -57.18 35.79 -2.74
N PRO A 167 -56.04 35.49 -3.39
CA PRO A 167 -55.81 34.20 -4.04
C PRO A 167 -55.75 33.08 -3.00
N ILE A 168 -56.15 31.86 -3.39
CA ILE A 168 -55.93 30.66 -2.58
C ILE A 168 -54.43 30.37 -2.43
N ILE A 169 -54.05 29.82 -1.28
CA ILE A 169 -52.65 29.50 -0.99
C ILE A 169 -52.33 28.16 -1.65
N ARG A 170 -51.51 28.20 -2.70
CA ARG A 170 -51.03 27.01 -3.43
C ARG A 170 -49.61 26.70 -3.00
N ILE A 171 -49.38 25.48 -2.53
CA ILE A 171 -48.06 24.97 -2.16
C ILE A 171 -47.66 23.95 -3.21
N PRO A 172 -46.63 24.24 -4.03
CA PRO A 172 -46.10 23.32 -5.03
C PRO A 172 -45.59 22.00 -4.44
N ASN A 173 -45.43 20.99 -5.30
CA ASN A 173 -44.73 19.76 -4.96
C ASN A 173 -43.29 20.08 -4.53
N ASN A 174 -42.73 19.29 -3.60
CA ASN A 174 -41.43 19.51 -2.98
C ASN A 174 -41.29 20.84 -2.21
N GLN A 175 -42.41 21.47 -1.83
CA GLN A 175 -42.45 22.65 -0.96
C GLN A 175 -43.42 22.44 0.21
N ILE A 176 -43.30 23.27 1.23
CA ILE A 176 -44.15 23.31 2.43
C ILE A 176 -44.60 24.74 2.68
N GLY A 177 -45.77 24.91 3.30
CA GLY A 177 -46.21 26.18 3.86
C GLY A 177 -45.98 26.21 5.36
N VAL A 178 -45.21 27.19 5.85
CA VAL A 178 -45.06 27.46 7.28
C VAL A 178 -46.01 28.59 7.66
N ALA A 179 -47.00 28.32 8.52
CA ALA A 179 -47.99 29.30 8.93
C ALA A 179 -47.50 30.17 10.09
N VAL A 180 -47.79 31.47 10.03
CA VAL A 180 -47.59 32.44 11.11
C VAL A 180 -48.94 33.08 11.42
N ALA A 181 -49.49 32.77 12.60
CA ALA A 181 -50.78 33.30 13.05
C ALA A 181 -50.61 34.73 13.59
N THR A 182 -51.48 35.66 13.20
CA THR A 182 -51.46 37.05 13.68
C THR A 182 -52.26 37.25 14.97
N ASP A 183 -53.25 36.40 15.21
CA ASP A 183 -54.15 36.43 16.36
C ASP A 183 -54.14 35.08 17.12
N GLY A 184 -54.62 35.08 18.35
CA GLY A 184 -54.58 33.94 19.27
C GLY A 184 -53.82 34.23 20.56
N GLN A 185 -53.73 33.21 21.42
CA GLN A 185 -53.05 33.28 22.72
C GLN A 185 -51.54 33.54 22.55
N PRO A 186 -50.85 34.18 23.51
CA PRO A 186 -49.40 34.29 23.44
C PRO A 186 -48.72 32.90 23.47
N ILE A 187 -47.62 32.74 22.73
CA ILE A 187 -46.72 31.59 22.86
C ILE A 187 -46.14 31.60 24.28
N ALA A 188 -46.02 30.40 24.87
CA ALA A 188 -45.51 30.26 26.24
C ALA A 188 -44.03 30.67 26.32
N PRO A 189 -43.57 31.35 27.39
CA PRO A 189 -42.17 31.72 27.55
C PRO A 189 -41.24 30.51 27.40
N GLY A 190 -40.19 30.65 26.60
CA GLY A 190 -39.21 29.59 26.33
C GLY A 190 -39.56 28.63 25.18
N ARG A 191 -40.73 28.76 24.55
CA ARG A 191 -41.05 28.11 23.26
C ARG A 191 -40.78 29.07 22.09
N LEU A 192 -40.39 28.51 20.95
CA LEU A 192 -40.22 29.24 19.68
C LEU A 192 -41.46 29.16 18.78
N LEU A 193 -42.25 28.09 18.92
CA LEU A 193 -43.39 27.77 18.06
C LEU A 193 -44.70 27.66 18.85
N GLY A 194 -45.80 28.05 18.22
CA GLY A 194 -47.16 27.81 18.70
C GLY A 194 -47.48 26.31 18.73
N LYS A 195 -48.19 25.86 19.77
CA LYS A 195 -48.61 24.47 19.94
C LYS A 195 -49.55 24.02 18.82
N LYS A 196 -49.47 22.74 18.47
CA LYS A 196 -50.42 22.05 17.59
C LYS A 196 -51.81 22.17 18.17
N THR A 197 -52.73 22.64 17.32
CA THR A 197 -54.13 22.89 17.69
C THR A 197 -55.00 21.88 16.95
N ALA A 198 -56.10 21.42 17.54
CA ALA A 198 -57.01 20.47 16.88
C ALA A 198 -58.10 21.20 16.08
N GLY A 199 -58.69 20.52 15.08
CA GLY A 199 -59.94 20.95 14.43
C GLY A 199 -59.87 22.11 13.43
N HIS A 200 -58.73 22.77 13.26
CA HIS A 200 -58.57 23.92 12.34
C HIS A 200 -58.42 23.55 10.85
N ASP A 201 -58.43 22.26 10.51
CA ASP A 201 -58.22 21.69 9.16
C ASP A 201 -57.21 22.48 8.32
N ASN A 202 -55.92 22.28 8.58
CA ASN A 202 -54.84 22.91 7.81
C ASN A 202 -55.00 24.45 7.73
N PHE A 203 -55.41 25.06 8.84
CA PHE A 203 -55.65 26.51 9.01
C PHE A 203 -56.78 27.09 8.13
N GLN A 204 -57.58 26.25 7.47
CA GLN A 204 -58.76 26.69 6.72
C GLN A 204 -59.91 27.11 7.66
N ASN A 205 -60.05 26.44 8.81
CA ASN A 205 -60.99 26.83 9.86
C ASN A 205 -60.28 27.64 10.97
N GLY A 206 -60.17 28.95 10.75
CA GLY A 206 -59.60 29.88 11.73
C GLY A 206 -60.40 30.02 13.03
N GLN A 207 -61.69 29.68 13.03
CA GLN A 207 -62.52 29.78 14.24
C GLN A 207 -62.14 28.68 15.23
N ALA A 208 -62.12 27.43 14.74
CA ALA A 208 -61.66 26.29 15.52
C ALA A 208 -60.21 26.47 16.03
N PHE A 209 -59.34 27.12 15.25
CA PHE A 209 -58.00 27.48 15.72
C PHE A 209 -58.04 28.40 16.95
N LEU A 210 -58.78 29.51 16.88
CA LEU A 210 -58.83 30.50 17.97
C LEU A 210 -59.61 30.00 19.19
N GLU A 211 -60.65 29.18 19.00
CA GLU A 211 -61.44 28.57 20.08
C GLU A 211 -60.66 27.49 20.83
N ASN A 212 -59.95 26.61 20.10
CA ASN A 212 -59.16 25.53 20.70
C ASN A 212 -57.80 25.99 21.28
N GLY A 213 -57.65 27.29 21.55
CA GLY A 213 -56.47 27.85 22.23
C GLY A 213 -55.24 28.08 21.34
N GLY A 214 -55.44 28.20 20.02
CA GLY A 214 -54.39 28.51 19.05
C GLY A 214 -53.61 29.77 19.41
N GLN A 215 -52.30 29.74 19.13
CA GLN A 215 -51.34 30.73 19.61
C GLN A 215 -50.87 31.66 18.49
N LYS A 216 -50.69 32.95 18.76
CA LYS A 216 -50.14 33.92 17.80
C LYS A 216 -48.63 33.75 17.64
N GLY A 217 -48.12 33.90 16.42
CA GLY A 217 -46.72 33.68 16.04
C GLY A 217 -46.54 32.49 15.09
N PRO A 218 -45.29 32.04 14.85
CA PRO A 218 -45.02 30.92 13.96
C PRO A 218 -45.55 29.61 14.52
N GLN A 219 -46.20 28.79 13.68
CA GLN A 219 -46.84 27.55 14.09
C GLN A 219 -45.93 26.33 13.93
N ILE A 220 -46.19 25.29 14.74
CA ILE A 220 -45.49 24.02 14.63
C ILE A 220 -45.98 23.16 13.46
N ASP A 221 -47.28 23.19 13.15
CA ASP A 221 -47.84 22.46 12.03
C ASP A 221 -47.47 23.12 10.70
N ILE A 222 -47.14 22.29 9.73
CA ILE A 222 -46.86 22.69 8.35
C ILE A 222 -48.02 22.34 7.43
N LEU A 223 -48.10 23.06 6.32
CA LEU A 223 -48.95 22.74 5.20
C LEU A 223 -48.16 21.94 4.17
N LEU A 224 -48.71 20.81 3.76
CA LEU A 224 -48.16 19.94 2.72
C LEU A 224 -48.43 20.53 1.31
N PRO A 225 -47.88 19.96 0.23
CA PRO A 225 -48.26 20.31 -1.14
C PRO A 225 -49.77 20.20 -1.36
N GLY A 226 -50.38 21.26 -1.88
CA GLY A 226 -51.84 21.36 -1.95
C GLY A 226 -52.35 22.77 -2.28
N SER A 227 -53.68 22.94 -2.22
CA SER A 227 -54.36 24.21 -2.43
C SER A 227 -55.34 24.48 -1.29
N TYR A 228 -55.07 25.52 -0.51
CA TYR A 228 -55.74 25.78 0.76
C TYR A 228 -56.49 27.11 0.75
N ARG A 229 -57.72 27.10 1.28
CA ARG A 229 -58.56 28.30 1.45
C ARG A 229 -58.35 28.87 2.84
N ILE A 230 -57.24 29.59 3.00
CA ILE A 230 -56.80 30.15 4.28
C ILE A 230 -57.05 31.65 4.31
N ASN A 231 -57.50 32.17 5.45
CA ASN A 231 -57.62 33.61 5.69
C ASN A 231 -56.21 34.22 5.83
N SER A 232 -55.67 34.79 4.75
CA SER A 232 -54.28 35.27 4.69
C SER A 232 -53.98 36.51 5.56
N LYS A 233 -55.01 37.19 6.09
CA LYS A 233 -54.84 38.21 7.14
C LYS A 233 -54.62 37.56 8.52
N LEU A 234 -55.25 36.41 8.79
CA LEU A 234 -55.14 35.68 10.06
C LEU A 234 -53.90 34.77 10.10
N PHE A 235 -53.60 34.09 8.99
CA PHE A 235 -52.44 33.22 8.84
C PHE A 235 -51.59 33.65 7.65
N ASN A 236 -50.42 34.21 7.93
CA ASN A 236 -49.42 34.47 6.90
C ASN A 236 -48.64 33.17 6.62
N VAL A 237 -48.84 32.56 5.45
CA VAL A 237 -48.15 31.33 5.06
C VAL A 237 -46.92 31.67 4.24
N VAL A 238 -45.75 31.31 4.76
CA VAL A 238 -44.46 31.43 4.07
C VAL A 238 -44.13 30.09 3.42
N ILE A 239 -44.04 30.07 2.10
CA ILE A 239 -43.62 28.87 1.35
C ILE A 239 -42.11 28.68 1.51
N LYS A 240 -41.69 27.44 1.77
CA LYS A 240 -40.30 26.99 1.89
C LYS A 240 -40.10 25.70 1.10
N ASP A 241 -38.88 25.45 0.65
CA ASP A 241 -38.55 24.17 -0.01
C ASP A 241 -38.54 23.03 1.02
N ALA A 242 -38.95 21.84 0.58
CA ALA A 242 -38.87 20.63 1.39
C ALA A 242 -37.41 20.15 1.51
N THR A 243 -37.10 19.44 2.59
CA THR A 243 -35.76 18.90 2.82
C THR A 243 -35.52 17.70 1.91
N VAL A 244 -34.69 17.87 0.88
CA VAL A 244 -34.29 16.80 -0.05
C VAL A 244 -32.91 16.29 0.32
N ILE A 245 -32.82 15.02 0.71
CA ILE A 245 -31.56 14.31 0.96
C ILE A 245 -31.21 13.51 -0.31
N PRO A 246 -30.17 13.89 -1.07
CA PRO A 246 -29.80 13.17 -2.28
C PRO A 246 -29.16 11.81 -1.98
N THR A 247 -29.03 10.96 -3.01
CA THR A 247 -28.37 9.66 -2.87
C THR A 247 -26.90 9.83 -2.45
N LYS A 248 -26.39 8.88 -1.66
CA LYS A 248 -25.04 8.94 -1.04
C LYS A 248 -24.80 10.13 -0.08
N LYS A 249 -25.82 10.87 0.32
CA LYS A 249 -25.77 11.79 1.47
C LYS A 249 -26.64 11.27 2.61
N VAL A 250 -26.41 11.81 3.79
CA VAL A 250 -27.22 11.65 4.99
C VAL A 250 -27.65 13.04 5.50
N GLY A 251 -28.88 13.17 5.97
CA GLY A 251 -29.38 14.43 6.55
C GLY A 251 -29.22 14.41 8.07
N LEU A 252 -28.23 15.15 8.58
CA LEU A 252 -28.03 15.33 10.01
C LEU A 252 -29.00 16.41 10.52
N VAL A 253 -29.85 16.05 11.47
CA VAL A 253 -30.92 16.94 11.97
C VAL A 253 -30.50 17.62 13.27
N THR A 254 -30.80 18.90 13.40
CA THR A 254 -30.62 19.70 14.62
C THR A 254 -31.95 20.35 15.02
N ALA A 255 -32.45 20.06 16.21
CA ALA A 255 -33.69 20.64 16.73
C ALA A 255 -33.43 22.01 17.40
N ARG A 256 -34.27 22.99 17.09
CA ARG A 256 -34.16 24.39 17.57
C ARG A 256 -35.00 24.64 18.84
N ASP A 257 -36.13 23.96 18.99
CA ASP A 257 -36.95 23.91 20.22
C ASP A 257 -36.91 22.50 20.81
N GLY A 258 -37.28 22.35 22.08
CA GLY A 258 -37.22 21.10 22.83
C GLY A 258 -36.70 21.28 24.26
N GLU A 259 -36.71 20.18 25.01
CA GLU A 259 -36.02 20.11 26.32
C GLU A 259 -34.53 20.40 26.16
N GLN A 260 -33.87 20.84 27.24
CA GLN A 260 -32.42 21.07 27.18
C GLN A 260 -31.68 19.73 27.10
N LEU A 261 -30.64 19.67 26.27
CA LEU A 261 -29.75 18.51 26.20
C LEU A 261 -29.09 18.27 27.57
N PRO A 262 -29.04 17.02 28.09
CA PRO A 262 -28.42 16.72 29.37
C PRO A 262 -26.94 17.12 29.43
N LEU A 263 -26.46 17.53 30.60
CA LEU A 263 -25.07 17.94 30.78
C LEU A 263 -24.12 16.76 30.53
N GLY A 264 -23.23 16.91 29.56
CA GLY A 264 -22.24 15.89 29.17
C GLY A 264 -22.61 15.04 27.95
N GLU A 265 -23.85 15.18 27.45
CA GLU A 265 -24.26 14.67 26.14
C GLU A 265 -23.98 15.69 25.03
N TYR A 266 -23.64 15.20 23.84
CA TYR A 266 -23.39 16.04 22.64
C TYR A 266 -24.50 15.93 21.59
N VAL A 267 -25.31 14.88 21.67
CA VAL A 267 -26.34 14.53 20.69
C VAL A 267 -27.59 14.07 21.46
N ALA A 268 -28.75 14.60 21.08
CA ALA A 268 -30.04 14.27 21.67
C ALA A 268 -30.42 12.81 21.42
N ARG A 269 -31.09 12.21 22.40
CA ARG A 269 -31.61 10.83 22.32
C ARG A 269 -32.55 10.65 21.12
N SER A 270 -32.61 9.43 20.60
CA SER A 270 -33.66 9.03 19.65
C SER A 270 -35.05 9.21 20.26
N VAL A 271 -36.01 9.65 19.45
CA VAL A 271 -37.41 9.87 19.86
C VAL A 271 -38.33 9.09 18.93
N SER A 272 -39.05 8.11 19.49
CA SER A 272 -39.97 7.27 18.73
C SER A 272 -41.21 8.04 18.24
N ASN A 273 -41.85 7.51 17.20
CA ASN A 273 -43.12 7.98 16.63
C ASN A 273 -43.10 9.44 16.11
N THR A 274 -41.96 9.92 15.61
CA THR A 274 -41.77 11.28 15.07
C THR A 274 -41.98 11.40 13.55
N GLY A 275 -42.13 10.27 12.85
CA GLY A 275 -42.32 10.24 11.39
C GLY A 275 -41.13 10.80 10.61
N GLU A 276 -39.91 10.51 11.04
CA GLU A 276 -38.67 11.09 10.48
C GLU A 276 -38.69 12.63 10.54
N PHE A 277 -39.01 13.15 11.74
CA PHE A 277 -39.13 14.58 12.07
C PHE A 277 -40.27 15.35 11.36
N GLN A 278 -41.13 14.67 10.60
CA GLN A 278 -42.26 15.32 9.93
C GLN A 278 -43.38 15.71 10.90
N ASP A 279 -43.63 14.94 11.97
CA ASP A 279 -44.51 15.39 13.07
C ASP A 279 -43.69 16.05 14.19
N SER A 280 -43.50 17.37 14.03
CA SER A 280 -42.84 18.23 15.02
C SER A 280 -43.57 18.27 16.36
N ALA A 281 -44.90 18.09 16.39
CA ALA A 281 -45.67 18.12 17.62
C ALA A 281 -45.53 16.81 18.41
N ALA A 282 -45.50 15.66 17.72
CA ALA A 282 -45.17 14.37 18.34
C ALA A 282 -43.77 14.37 18.96
N PHE A 283 -42.78 14.97 18.27
CA PHE A 283 -41.43 15.15 18.81
C PHE A 283 -41.42 15.94 20.14
N LEU A 284 -42.15 17.07 20.20
CA LEU A 284 -42.24 17.86 21.44
C LEU A 284 -43.09 17.20 22.53
N ALA A 285 -44.10 16.40 22.18
CA ALA A 285 -44.92 15.65 23.12
C ALA A 285 -44.14 14.50 23.77
N ASN A 286 -43.26 13.85 23.01
CA ASN A 286 -42.40 12.74 23.47
C ASN A 286 -41.10 13.22 24.16
N ALA A 287 -41.10 14.45 24.70
CA ALA A 287 -39.94 15.06 25.37
C ALA A 287 -38.67 15.04 24.51
N GLY A 288 -38.80 15.47 23.25
CA GLY A 288 -37.67 15.70 22.35
C GLY A 288 -36.76 16.84 22.83
N GLN A 289 -35.46 16.66 22.64
CA GLN A 289 -34.41 17.55 23.15
C GLN A 289 -33.90 18.47 22.02
N ARG A 290 -33.56 19.72 22.35
CA ARG A 290 -32.93 20.67 21.42
C ARG A 290 -31.47 20.30 21.18
N GLY A 291 -30.91 20.71 20.04
CA GLY A 291 -29.54 20.44 19.62
C GLY A 291 -29.44 19.36 18.53
N PRO A 292 -28.23 18.87 18.21
CA PRO A 292 -28.03 17.79 17.24
C PRO A 292 -28.80 16.53 17.64
N GLN A 293 -29.48 15.88 16.71
CA GLN A 293 -30.27 14.67 16.96
C GLN A 293 -29.47 13.41 16.66
N PHE A 294 -29.73 12.32 17.38
CA PHE A 294 -29.14 11.00 17.08
C PHE A 294 -29.72 10.43 15.78
N ASP A 295 -31.04 10.50 15.64
CA ASP A 295 -31.75 10.08 14.43
C ASP A 295 -31.44 11.03 13.27
N PHE A 296 -31.36 10.47 12.07
CA PHE A 296 -30.94 11.17 10.85
C PHE A 296 -31.87 10.81 9.68
N LEU A 297 -31.89 11.66 8.66
CA LEU A 297 -32.68 11.45 7.45
C LEU A 297 -31.87 10.65 6.43
N LYS A 298 -32.48 9.58 5.90
CA LYS A 298 -31.98 8.79 4.77
C LYS A 298 -32.24 9.53 3.45
N PRO A 299 -31.70 9.08 2.29
CA PRO A 299 -32.05 9.68 1.00
C PRO A 299 -33.56 9.65 0.74
N GLY A 300 -34.13 10.81 0.38
CA GLY A 300 -35.57 11.02 0.29
C GLY A 300 -35.96 12.50 0.32
N THR A 301 -37.26 12.78 0.21
CA THR A 301 -37.83 14.13 0.37
C THR A 301 -38.70 14.15 1.62
N PHE A 302 -38.39 15.04 2.56
CA PHE A 302 -39.05 15.12 3.86
C PHE A 302 -39.68 16.50 4.06
N TYR A 303 -40.95 16.49 4.45
CA TYR A 303 -41.70 17.69 4.78
C TYR A 303 -41.53 17.97 6.28
N ILE A 304 -40.39 18.55 6.66
CA ILE A 304 -40.07 18.92 8.06
C ILE A 304 -40.22 20.44 8.25
N ASN A 305 -40.55 20.91 9.45
CA ASN A 305 -40.68 22.34 9.73
C ASN A 305 -39.29 23.00 9.91
N PRO A 306 -38.82 23.90 9.02
CA PRO A 306 -37.49 24.50 9.07
C PRO A 306 -37.30 25.52 10.20
N LEU A 307 -38.38 25.89 10.89
CA LEU A 307 -38.29 26.66 12.13
C LEU A 307 -38.04 25.76 13.35
N MET A 308 -38.44 24.49 13.27
CA MET A 308 -38.25 23.48 14.31
C MET A 308 -36.94 22.72 14.14
N PHE A 309 -36.64 22.28 12.92
CA PHE A 309 -35.53 21.40 12.59
C PHE A 309 -34.66 22.02 11.49
N ASP A 310 -33.35 21.94 11.67
CA ASP A 310 -32.35 22.26 10.67
C ASP A 310 -31.75 20.95 10.13
N ALA A 311 -31.63 20.80 8.82
CA ALA A 311 -31.17 19.57 8.19
C ALA A 311 -29.94 19.83 7.32
N THR A 312 -28.78 19.43 7.83
CA THR A 312 -27.49 19.61 7.15
C THR A 312 -27.10 18.32 6.41
N LEU A 313 -26.59 18.46 5.18
CA LEU A 313 -26.14 17.31 4.38
C LEU A 313 -24.70 16.92 4.73
N ASP A 314 -24.49 15.63 4.99
CA ASP A 314 -23.17 15.03 5.19
C ASP A 314 -22.98 13.81 4.27
N ASP A 315 -21.74 13.45 3.97
CA ASP A 315 -21.39 12.29 3.14
C ASP A 315 -21.57 10.97 3.88
N VAL A 316 -22.10 9.95 3.19
CA VAL A 316 -22.14 8.58 3.74
C VAL A 316 -20.73 8.05 4.00
N LEU A 317 -20.60 7.17 4.99
CA LEU A 317 -19.36 6.43 5.20
C LEU A 317 -19.23 5.37 4.10
N MET A 318 -18.24 5.52 3.23
CA MET A 318 -17.88 4.54 2.22
C MET A 318 -16.57 3.86 2.64
N VAL A 319 -16.63 2.55 2.87
CA VAL A 319 -15.47 1.71 3.22
C VAL A 319 -15.10 0.89 2.00
N GLN A 320 -13.86 1.01 1.52
CA GLN A 320 -13.44 0.30 0.31
C GLN A 320 -13.07 -1.16 0.58
N ARG A 321 -12.95 -1.96 -0.49
CA ARG A 321 -12.47 -3.34 -0.37
C ARG A 321 -11.00 -3.32 0.03
N GLY A 322 -10.68 -3.98 1.14
CA GLY A 322 -9.34 -3.94 1.73
C GLY A 322 -9.21 -2.95 2.89
N GLU A 323 -10.31 -2.30 3.28
CA GLU A 323 -10.39 -1.41 4.44
C GLU A 323 -11.47 -1.91 5.42
N VAL A 324 -11.38 -1.47 6.68
CA VAL A 324 -12.46 -1.54 7.67
C VAL A 324 -12.60 -0.18 8.34
N ALA A 325 -13.81 0.20 8.74
CA ALA A 325 -14.02 1.38 9.58
C ALA A 325 -14.20 0.96 11.05
N VAL A 326 -13.27 1.40 11.90
CA VAL A 326 -13.42 1.38 13.35
C VAL A 326 -14.27 2.58 13.75
N ILE A 327 -15.35 2.34 14.50
CA ILE A 327 -16.28 3.41 14.91
C ILE A 327 -15.97 3.84 16.35
N VAL A 328 -15.92 5.14 16.60
CA VAL A 328 -15.91 5.72 17.94
C VAL A 328 -17.29 6.30 18.22
N SER A 329 -18.00 5.76 19.19
CA SER A 329 -19.29 6.30 19.63
C SER A 329 -19.06 7.43 20.63
N ASN A 330 -19.57 8.62 20.31
CA ASN A 330 -19.61 9.78 21.21
C ASN A 330 -20.83 9.71 22.16
N VAL A 331 -21.77 8.81 21.87
CA VAL A 331 -23.05 8.62 22.58
C VAL A 331 -23.12 7.24 23.24
N GLY A 332 -24.07 7.08 24.16
CA GLY A 332 -24.33 5.81 24.84
C GLY A 332 -23.88 5.83 26.29
N LYS A 333 -23.99 4.67 26.97
CA LYS A 333 -23.67 4.56 28.39
C LYS A 333 -22.17 4.75 28.64
N ASP A 334 -21.81 5.35 29.78
CA ASP A 334 -20.41 5.51 30.14
C ASP A 334 -19.76 4.18 30.57
N PRO A 335 -18.66 3.74 29.93
CA PRO A 335 -18.04 2.43 30.20
C PRO A 335 -17.36 2.36 31.58
N ILE A 336 -17.10 3.51 32.20
CA ILE A 336 -16.57 3.65 33.57
C ILE A 336 -17.49 2.99 34.60
N SER A 337 -18.77 2.79 34.28
CA SER A 337 -19.75 2.14 35.17
C SER A 337 -19.63 0.62 35.27
N ILE A 338 -18.91 -0.04 34.35
CA ILE A 338 -18.90 -1.53 34.22
C ILE A 338 -17.50 -2.11 34.38
N LEU A 339 -16.48 -1.46 33.84
CA LEU A 339 -15.12 -2.02 33.84
C LEU A 339 -14.42 -1.70 35.18
N PRO A 340 -13.95 -2.73 35.93
CA PRO A 340 -13.32 -2.51 37.23
C PRO A 340 -12.10 -1.60 37.08
N LYS A 341 -11.91 -0.67 38.02
CA LYS A 341 -10.69 0.15 38.07
C LYS A 341 -9.48 -0.80 38.15
N PRO A 342 -8.39 -0.53 37.40
CA PRO A 342 -7.17 -1.33 37.51
C PRO A 342 -6.72 -1.41 38.96
N GLN A 343 -6.69 -2.62 39.53
CA GLN A 343 -6.17 -2.81 40.87
C GLN A 343 -4.64 -2.70 40.81
N PRO A 344 -4.00 -1.91 41.68
CA PRO A 344 -2.54 -1.83 41.73
C PRO A 344 -1.98 -3.21 42.09
N GLY A 345 -1.33 -3.87 41.11
CA GLY A 345 -0.84 -5.25 41.23
C GLY A 345 -1.34 -6.23 40.15
N SER A 346 -2.27 -5.84 39.27
CA SER A 346 -2.64 -6.67 38.11
C SER A 346 -1.47 -6.85 37.13
N PRO A 347 -1.27 -8.03 36.50
CA PRO A 347 -0.05 -8.32 35.72
C PRO A 347 0.27 -7.36 34.57
N ASP A 348 -0.75 -6.81 33.90
CA ASP A 348 -0.61 -5.90 32.77
C ASP A 348 -1.58 -4.69 32.89
N PRO A 349 -1.25 -3.63 33.64
CA PRO A 349 -2.12 -2.45 33.75
C PRO A 349 -2.37 -1.76 32.39
N ILE A 350 -1.49 -1.98 31.41
CA ILE A 350 -1.60 -1.45 30.05
C ILE A 350 -2.62 -2.26 29.21
N LYS A 351 -2.65 -3.59 29.30
CA LYS A 351 -3.68 -4.40 28.60
C LYS A 351 -5.07 -4.10 29.15
N VAL A 352 -5.20 -4.05 30.48
CA VAL A 352 -6.43 -3.63 31.18
C VAL A 352 -6.83 -2.19 30.79
N GLY A 353 -5.87 -1.33 30.42
CA GLY A 353 -6.12 0.00 29.87
C GLY A 353 -6.68 -0.02 28.43
N VAL A 354 -6.11 -0.82 27.52
CA VAL A 354 -6.60 -0.91 26.12
C VAL A 354 -7.96 -1.61 26.04
N GLU A 355 -8.16 -2.66 26.83
CA GLU A 355 -9.46 -3.34 27.01
C GLU A 355 -10.53 -2.44 27.63
N ARG A 356 -10.15 -1.25 28.17
CA ARG A 356 -11.09 -0.28 28.75
C ARG A 356 -11.74 0.65 27.73
N TYR A 357 -11.07 0.90 26.60
CA TYR A 357 -11.54 1.86 25.59
C TYR A 357 -12.27 1.19 24.42
N VAL A 358 -12.02 -0.11 24.19
CA VAL A 358 -12.78 -0.93 23.24
C VAL A 358 -14.01 -1.50 23.94
N VAL A 359 -15.20 -1.09 23.50
CA VAL A 359 -16.48 -1.34 24.17
C VAL A 359 -17.49 -2.05 23.25
N GLU A 360 -18.47 -2.70 23.85
CA GLU A 360 -19.59 -3.31 23.13
C GLU A 360 -20.57 -2.24 22.59
N PRO A 361 -21.40 -2.57 21.58
CA PRO A 361 -22.43 -1.67 21.06
C PRO A 361 -23.33 -1.05 22.15
N GLY A 362 -23.49 0.27 22.10
CA GLY A 362 -24.33 1.05 23.02
C GLY A 362 -23.59 1.71 24.20
N TYR A 363 -22.27 1.51 24.30
CA TYR A 363 -21.39 2.27 25.20
C TYR A 363 -20.62 3.36 24.44
N ARG A 364 -20.34 4.47 25.13
CA ARG A 364 -19.46 5.54 24.64
C ARG A 364 -18.02 5.03 24.61
N GLY A 365 -17.32 5.24 23.49
CA GLY A 365 -15.96 4.73 23.26
C GLY A 365 -15.78 4.03 21.90
N ILE A 366 -14.64 3.39 21.72
CA ILE A 366 -14.28 2.70 20.47
C ILE A 366 -15.06 1.40 20.39
N GLN A 367 -15.85 1.20 19.35
CA GLN A 367 -16.68 0.00 19.21
C GLN A 367 -15.81 -1.21 18.84
N ARG A 368 -16.06 -2.35 19.49
CA ARG A 368 -15.40 -3.63 19.20
C ARG A 368 -15.75 -4.16 17.80
N GLU A 369 -16.97 -3.91 17.34
CA GLU A 369 -17.43 -4.28 16.01
C GLU A 369 -16.95 -3.26 14.97
N VAL A 370 -16.29 -3.74 13.91
CA VAL A 370 -15.83 -2.93 12.78
C VAL A 370 -16.80 -3.04 11.60
N LEU A 371 -16.96 -1.95 10.86
CA LEU A 371 -17.72 -1.97 9.61
C LEU A 371 -16.81 -2.43 8.47
N GLY A 372 -17.23 -3.48 7.76
CA GLY A 372 -16.52 -3.99 6.59
C GLY A 372 -16.72 -3.13 5.33
N PRO A 373 -16.26 -3.58 4.16
CA PRO A 373 -16.45 -2.88 2.89
C PRO A 373 -17.94 -2.68 2.56
N GLY A 374 -18.35 -1.44 2.30
CA GLY A 374 -19.76 -1.10 2.12
C GLY A 374 -20.04 0.39 2.12
N THR A 375 -21.34 0.74 2.05
CA THR A 375 -21.82 2.13 2.20
C THR A 375 -22.78 2.19 3.38
N TYR A 376 -22.44 3.01 4.37
CA TYR A 376 -23.16 3.11 5.64
C TYR A 376 -23.70 4.53 5.83
N TYR A 377 -25.01 4.64 6.06
CA TYR A 377 -25.65 5.86 6.50
C TYR A 377 -25.43 5.98 8.01
N LEU A 378 -24.60 6.94 8.40
CA LEU A 378 -24.10 7.11 9.76
C LEU A 378 -24.21 8.58 10.16
N ASN A 379 -24.68 8.85 11.38
CA ASN A 379 -24.62 10.18 11.96
C ASN A 379 -23.20 10.44 12.49
N LYS A 380 -22.40 11.24 11.78
CA LYS A 380 -21.00 11.51 12.17
C LYS A 380 -20.83 12.33 13.44
N LEU A 381 -21.87 13.00 13.93
CA LEU A 381 -21.85 13.70 15.22
C LEU A 381 -21.91 12.68 16.38
N ALA A 382 -22.72 11.64 16.22
CA ALA A 382 -22.83 10.54 17.18
C ALA A 382 -21.67 9.53 17.06
N PHE A 383 -21.15 9.31 15.85
CA PHE A 383 -20.19 8.24 15.54
C PHE A 383 -19.04 8.73 14.65
N THR A 384 -17.81 8.75 15.16
CA THR A 384 -16.62 9.13 14.36
C THR A 384 -15.96 7.88 13.75
N PRO A 385 -15.93 7.73 12.41
CA PRO A 385 -15.29 6.59 11.77
C PRO A 385 -13.79 6.83 11.50
N HIS A 386 -12.95 5.84 11.84
CA HIS A 386 -11.56 5.75 11.40
C HIS A 386 -11.40 4.61 10.41
N ILE A 387 -11.06 4.94 9.16
CA ILE A 387 -10.82 3.94 8.10
C ILE A 387 -9.40 3.40 8.25
N ILE A 388 -9.29 2.09 8.47
CA ILE A 388 -8.03 1.36 8.64
C ILE A 388 -7.86 0.39 7.46
N PRO A 389 -6.78 0.49 6.66
CA PRO A 389 -6.47 -0.50 5.64
C PRO A 389 -6.06 -1.84 6.29
N THR A 390 -6.62 -2.92 5.77
CA THR A 390 -6.36 -4.32 6.18
C THR A 390 -5.55 -5.09 5.12
N THR A 391 -5.31 -4.47 3.97
CA THR A 391 -4.30 -4.90 2.99
C THR A 391 -2.87 -4.69 3.53
N ASN A 392 -1.90 -5.34 2.90
CA ASN A 392 -0.49 -5.11 3.20
C ASN A 392 -0.12 -3.66 2.86
N ILE A 393 0.28 -2.90 3.89
CA ILE A 393 0.87 -1.58 3.78
C ILE A 393 2.38 -1.75 3.67
N THR A 394 2.99 -1.01 2.75
CA THR A 394 4.45 -0.95 2.60
C THR A 394 4.92 0.44 3.00
N ILE A 395 6.04 0.53 3.72
CA ILE A 395 6.67 1.76 4.18
C ILE A 395 8.14 1.70 3.77
N ASP A 396 8.62 2.74 3.09
CA ASP A 396 9.93 2.75 2.43
C ASP A 396 10.83 3.84 3.04
N TRP A 397 12.05 3.47 3.42
CA TRP A 397 13.14 4.40 3.75
C TRP A 397 14.08 4.40 2.54
N ALA A 398 13.96 5.36 1.63
CA ALA A 398 14.65 5.32 0.34
C ALA A 398 14.92 6.72 -0.23
N GLU A 399 16.03 6.88 -0.94
CA GLU A 399 16.46 8.18 -1.49
C GLU A 399 15.58 8.62 -2.67
N GLN A 400 15.10 7.67 -3.48
CA GLN A 400 14.13 7.92 -4.54
C GLN A 400 12.70 7.74 -4.03
N LYS A 401 11.98 8.85 -3.90
CA LYS A 401 10.54 8.88 -3.60
C LYS A 401 9.76 8.38 -4.82
N SER A 402 9.42 7.09 -4.82
CA SER A 402 8.69 6.46 -5.92
C SER A 402 7.26 7.01 -6.05
N ASP A 403 6.79 7.16 -7.28
CA ASP A 403 5.66 8.02 -7.59
C ASP A 403 4.28 7.38 -7.28
N THR A 404 3.42 8.13 -6.56
CA THR A 404 1.95 7.96 -6.41
C THR A 404 1.29 6.79 -5.66
N ARG A 405 1.96 5.74 -5.12
CA ARG A 405 1.22 4.58 -4.51
C ARG A 405 1.66 4.02 -3.16
N VAL A 406 2.74 4.51 -2.55
CA VAL A 406 3.19 4.05 -1.21
C VAL A 406 2.88 5.16 -0.20
N PRO A 407 2.18 4.92 0.92
CA PRO A 407 1.59 6.02 1.70
C PRO A 407 2.61 6.94 2.40
N MET A 408 3.78 6.42 2.75
CA MET A 408 4.85 7.15 3.43
C MET A 408 6.22 6.66 2.94
N VAL A 409 7.05 7.62 2.50
CA VAL A 409 8.46 7.41 2.17
C VAL A 409 9.29 8.31 3.07
N PHE A 410 10.17 7.69 3.86
CA PHE A 410 11.15 8.34 4.71
C PHE A 410 12.51 8.41 4.02
N ASP A 411 13.38 9.29 4.51
CA ASP A 411 14.76 9.36 4.02
C ASP A 411 15.55 8.11 4.50
N PRO A 412 16.61 7.68 3.80
CA PRO A 412 17.42 6.51 4.19
C PRO A 412 17.99 6.62 5.61
N LEU A 413 18.09 5.49 6.31
CA LEU A 413 18.60 5.44 7.69
C LEU A 413 20.10 5.69 7.72
N ALA A 414 20.52 6.85 8.22
CA ALA A 414 21.91 7.18 8.48
C ALA A 414 22.37 6.58 9.82
N ILE A 415 23.20 5.54 9.76
CA ILE A 415 23.67 4.77 10.91
C ILE A 415 25.20 4.69 10.94
N VAL A 416 25.76 4.51 12.14
CA VAL A 416 27.20 4.40 12.36
C VAL A 416 27.53 2.99 12.80
N SER A 417 28.58 2.41 12.20
CA SER A 417 29.06 1.07 12.54
C SER A 417 29.92 1.05 13.82
N LYS A 418 30.18 -0.15 14.35
CA LYS A 418 31.08 -0.35 15.50
C LYS A 418 32.50 0.20 15.28
N ASP A 419 32.98 0.17 14.04
CA ASP A 419 34.27 0.70 13.60
C ASP A 419 34.23 2.20 13.22
N GLY A 420 33.10 2.89 13.47
CA GLY A 420 32.99 4.34 13.38
C GLY A 420 32.72 4.90 11.98
N PHE A 421 32.30 4.07 11.03
CA PHE A 421 31.94 4.51 9.68
C PHE A 421 30.46 4.81 9.56
N GLU A 422 30.14 5.97 8.99
CA GLU A 422 28.79 6.33 8.57
C GLU A 422 28.39 5.54 7.33
N MET A 423 27.18 4.97 7.34
CA MET A 423 26.57 4.30 6.19
C MET A 423 25.09 4.64 6.13
N THR A 424 24.48 4.55 4.94
CA THR A 424 23.02 4.69 4.79
C THR A 424 22.39 3.37 4.39
N VAL A 425 21.35 2.96 5.10
CA VAL A 425 20.56 1.76 4.79
C VAL A 425 19.18 2.19 4.32
N GLU A 426 18.81 1.78 3.12
CA GLU A 426 17.46 1.94 2.59
C GLU A 426 16.65 0.72 3.00
N VAL A 427 15.51 0.84 3.68
CA VAL A 427 14.74 -0.27 4.28
C VAL A 427 13.32 -0.30 3.73
N LYS A 428 12.71 -1.49 3.64
CA LYS A 428 11.29 -1.68 3.30
C LYS A 428 10.59 -2.50 4.38
N VAL A 429 9.57 -1.94 5.02
CA VAL A 429 8.73 -2.64 6.01
C VAL A 429 7.36 -2.91 5.41
N ILE A 430 6.91 -4.16 5.48
CA ILE A 430 5.57 -4.59 5.05
C ILE A 430 4.80 -5.03 6.30
N LEU A 431 3.64 -4.42 6.52
CA LEU A 431 2.77 -4.71 7.66
C LEU A 431 1.30 -4.82 7.23
N ARG A 432 0.46 -5.39 8.09
CA ARG A 432 -1.01 -5.39 7.93
C ARG A 432 -1.69 -5.28 9.28
N VAL A 433 -2.92 -4.78 9.28
CA VAL A 433 -3.79 -4.75 10.47
C VAL A 433 -4.93 -5.73 10.25
N GLN A 434 -5.11 -6.68 11.18
CA GLN A 434 -6.23 -7.62 11.09
C GLN A 434 -7.54 -6.91 11.47
N PRO A 435 -8.68 -7.17 10.79
CA PRO A 435 -9.97 -6.53 11.08
C PRO A 435 -10.37 -6.55 12.56
N GLN A 436 -10.13 -7.67 13.23
CA GLN A 436 -10.48 -7.92 14.63
C GLN A 436 -9.57 -7.16 15.61
N GLN A 437 -8.37 -6.80 15.16
CA GLN A 437 -7.35 -6.09 15.95
C GLN A 437 -7.41 -4.56 15.77
N ALA A 438 -8.01 -4.09 14.67
CA ALA A 438 -8.09 -2.66 14.34
C ALA A 438 -8.68 -1.77 15.48
N PRO A 439 -9.74 -2.16 16.22
CA PRO A 439 -10.23 -1.38 17.36
C PRO A 439 -9.19 -1.19 18.47
N HIS A 440 -8.39 -2.21 18.76
CA HIS A 440 -7.35 -2.17 19.80
C HIS A 440 -6.14 -1.32 19.38
N MET A 441 -5.79 -1.32 18.09
CA MET A 441 -4.78 -0.42 17.53
C MET A 441 -5.22 1.05 17.60
N VAL A 442 -6.47 1.34 17.19
CA VAL A 442 -7.07 2.68 17.31
C VAL A 442 -7.14 3.14 18.77
N ALA A 443 -7.45 2.24 19.71
CA ALA A 443 -7.47 2.56 21.14
C ALA A 443 -6.10 2.92 21.73
N ARG A 444 -5.01 2.50 21.09
CA ARG A 444 -3.65 2.71 21.59
C ARG A 444 -2.92 3.88 20.92
N ILE A 445 -3.18 4.15 19.64
CA ILE A 445 -2.44 5.16 18.84
C ILE A 445 -3.38 6.13 18.06
N GLY A 446 -4.66 5.80 17.93
CA GLY A 446 -5.64 6.57 17.17
C GLY A 446 -5.63 6.24 15.67
N THR A 447 -4.63 6.69 14.92
CA THR A 447 -4.59 6.55 13.45
C THR A 447 -3.38 5.77 12.94
N ILE A 448 -3.49 5.23 11.73
CA ILE A 448 -2.38 4.53 11.07
C ILE A 448 -1.19 5.46 10.81
N ASN A 449 -1.41 6.74 10.51
CA ASN A 449 -0.34 7.71 10.30
C ASN A 449 0.43 7.96 11.61
N ASN A 450 -0.27 8.11 12.73
CA ASN A 450 0.35 8.23 14.05
C ASN A 450 1.18 6.99 14.40
N LEU A 451 0.73 5.78 14.05
CA LEU A 451 1.51 4.55 14.21
C LEU A 451 2.81 4.61 13.40
N ILE A 452 2.73 5.06 12.14
CA ILE A 452 3.90 5.10 11.26
C ILE A 452 4.93 6.12 11.75
N GLU A 453 4.50 7.35 12.05
CA GLU A 453 5.38 8.46 12.45
C GLU A 453 5.92 8.32 13.89
N ALA A 454 5.06 7.97 14.86
CA ALA A 454 5.42 8.01 16.28
C ALA A 454 5.93 6.67 16.85
N VAL A 455 5.67 5.54 16.16
CA VAL A 455 6.05 4.20 16.65
C VAL A 455 6.97 3.49 15.66
N ILE A 456 6.52 3.25 14.42
CA ILE A 456 7.29 2.46 13.44
C ILE A 456 8.59 3.17 13.08
N HIS A 457 8.56 4.46 12.76
CA HIS A 457 9.75 5.18 12.35
C HIS A 457 10.86 5.20 13.43
N PRO A 458 10.60 5.57 14.71
CA PRO A 458 11.59 5.46 15.78
C PRO A 458 12.03 4.02 16.07
N LEU A 459 11.12 3.03 15.97
CA LEU A 459 11.44 1.61 16.19
C LEU A 459 12.40 1.07 15.14
N VAL A 460 12.15 1.37 13.86
CA VAL A 460 12.99 0.95 12.74
C VAL A 460 14.36 1.61 12.83
N ASP A 461 14.43 2.94 13.03
CA ASP A 461 15.71 3.64 13.21
C ASP A 461 16.52 3.04 14.37
N SER A 462 15.89 2.87 15.55
CA SER A 462 16.53 2.29 16.73
C SER A 462 17.04 0.86 16.47
N SER A 463 16.23 0.00 15.83
CA SER A 463 16.61 -1.40 15.54
C SER A 463 17.86 -1.48 14.65
N PHE A 464 17.87 -0.74 13.53
CA PHE A 464 19.02 -0.73 12.61
C PHE A 464 20.25 -0.03 13.21
N ARG A 465 20.07 1.08 13.94
CA ARG A 465 21.14 1.81 14.65
C ARG A 465 21.83 0.93 15.70
N ASN A 466 21.06 0.16 16.48
CA ASN A 466 21.60 -0.76 17.49
C ASN A 466 22.37 -1.93 16.83
N GLN A 467 21.87 -2.47 15.71
CA GLN A 467 22.55 -3.54 14.97
C GLN A 467 23.87 -3.07 14.35
N ALA A 468 23.88 -1.91 13.69
CA ALA A 468 25.11 -1.33 13.14
C ALA A 468 26.12 -0.99 14.26
N SER A 469 25.67 -0.48 15.40
CA SER A 469 26.56 -0.23 16.56
C SER A 469 27.23 -1.50 17.10
N SER A 470 26.62 -2.67 16.89
CA SER A 470 27.15 -3.97 17.34
C SER A 470 28.11 -4.66 16.35
N SER A 471 28.14 -4.21 15.09
CA SER A 471 28.81 -4.91 13.98
C SER A 471 29.73 -3.98 13.19
N GLU A 472 30.80 -4.53 12.63
CA GLU A 472 31.70 -3.79 11.75
C GLU A 472 31.03 -3.54 10.40
N ALA A 473 31.30 -2.39 9.77
CA ALA A 473 30.62 -1.95 8.56
C ALA A 473 30.64 -2.99 7.44
N MET A 474 31.75 -3.72 7.32
CA MET A 474 31.91 -4.76 6.32
C MET A 474 31.12 -6.03 6.64
N MET A 475 31.12 -6.44 7.93
CA MET A 475 30.38 -7.61 8.40
C MET A 475 28.88 -7.40 8.29
N PHE A 476 28.38 -6.19 8.58
CA PHE A 476 26.98 -5.82 8.41
C PHE A 476 26.47 -6.00 6.96
N MET A 477 27.32 -5.70 5.96
CA MET A 477 26.98 -5.93 4.56
C MET A 477 27.06 -7.40 4.13
N GLN A 478 28.04 -8.16 4.63
CA GLN A 478 28.21 -9.58 4.32
C GLN A 478 27.09 -10.43 4.93
N ASP A 479 26.80 -10.23 6.22
CA ASP A 479 25.80 -10.98 6.97
C ASP A 479 24.40 -10.34 6.90
N ARG A 480 24.10 -9.60 5.81
CA ARG A 480 22.83 -8.89 5.57
C ARG A 480 21.60 -9.73 5.89
N HIS A 481 21.60 -11.02 5.54
CA HIS A 481 20.49 -11.93 5.82
C HIS A 481 20.25 -12.14 7.32
N GLU A 482 21.31 -12.19 8.13
CA GLU A 482 21.19 -12.33 9.57
C GLU A 482 20.75 -11.01 10.23
N GLN A 483 21.27 -9.86 9.75
CA GLN A 483 20.84 -8.55 10.23
C GLN A 483 19.35 -8.32 9.93
N GLN A 484 18.91 -8.63 8.71
CA GLN A 484 17.49 -8.56 8.33
C GLN A 484 16.61 -9.40 9.27
N ARG A 485 16.98 -10.65 9.53
CA ARG A 485 16.23 -11.54 10.43
C ARG A 485 16.18 -11.01 11.87
N LYS A 486 17.27 -10.43 12.38
CA LYS A 486 17.31 -9.80 13.71
C LYS A 486 16.41 -8.56 13.78
N ALA A 487 16.40 -7.74 12.73
CA ALA A 487 15.55 -6.54 12.66
C ALA A 487 14.07 -6.93 12.58
N GLU A 488 13.74 -7.88 11.71
CA GLU A 488 12.41 -8.43 11.51
C GLU A 488 11.84 -9.01 12.80
N GLN A 489 12.60 -9.85 13.53
CA GLN A 489 12.15 -10.39 14.81
C GLN A 489 11.90 -9.30 15.86
N HIS A 490 12.84 -8.36 16.04
CA HIS A 490 12.69 -7.30 17.04
C HIS A 490 11.51 -6.36 16.72
N ILE A 491 11.33 -6.01 15.45
CA ILE A 491 10.22 -5.17 15.00
C ILE A 491 8.88 -5.91 15.15
N MET A 492 8.83 -7.22 14.87
CA MET A 492 7.64 -8.04 15.07
C MET A 492 7.21 -8.10 16.54
N GLU A 493 8.15 -8.36 17.47
CA GLU A 493 7.91 -8.42 18.91
C GLU A 493 7.42 -7.08 19.50
N GLU A 494 7.89 -5.95 18.96
CA GLU A 494 7.42 -4.62 19.39
C GLU A 494 6.07 -4.22 18.76
N LEU A 495 5.83 -4.53 17.48
CA LEU A 495 4.57 -4.18 16.79
C LEU A 495 3.37 -5.02 17.25
N GLU A 496 3.58 -6.26 17.72
CA GLU A 496 2.52 -7.08 18.30
C GLU A 496 1.86 -6.38 19.52
N LYS A 497 2.62 -5.61 20.30
CA LYS A 497 2.12 -4.82 21.44
C LYS A 497 1.12 -3.73 21.03
N TYR A 498 1.11 -3.35 19.76
CA TYR A 498 0.21 -2.37 19.16
C TYR A 498 -0.90 -2.99 18.31
N TYR A 499 -1.01 -4.34 18.31
CA TYR A 499 -1.99 -5.10 17.53
C TYR A 499 -1.83 -4.89 16.01
N VAL A 500 -0.58 -4.82 15.55
CA VAL A 500 -0.19 -4.66 14.15
C VAL A 500 0.70 -5.84 13.76
N GLU A 501 0.39 -6.50 12.64
CA GLU A 501 1.14 -7.66 12.18
C GLU A 501 2.25 -7.22 11.22
N CYS A 502 3.51 -7.42 11.62
CA CYS A 502 4.65 -7.28 10.71
C CYS A 502 4.69 -8.48 9.77
N VAL A 503 4.57 -8.26 8.46
CA VAL A 503 4.62 -9.32 7.44
C VAL A 503 6.06 -9.62 7.06
N SER A 504 6.89 -8.58 6.83
CA SER A 504 8.34 -8.72 6.66
C SER A 504 9.07 -7.38 6.74
N VAL A 505 10.36 -7.44 7.11
CA VAL A 505 11.30 -6.31 7.03
C VAL A 505 12.41 -6.69 6.05
N LEU A 506 12.64 -5.87 5.03
CA LEU A 506 13.52 -6.18 3.90
C LEU A 506 14.66 -5.17 3.76
N ILE A 507 15.89 -5.70 3.57
CA ILE A 507 17.14 -5.00 3.21
C ILE A 507 16.99 -3.48 3.12
N CYS A 508 16.81 -2.87 1.95
CA CYS A 508 16.92 -3.28 0.56
C CYS A 508 18.30 -2.95 -0.07
N GLN A 509 18.93 -1.82 0.26
CA GLN A 509 20.28 -1.42 -0.17
C GLN A 509 21.10 -0.87 1.01
N ILE A 510 22.41 -1.15 1.03
CA ILE A 510 23.38 -0.59 1.99
C ILE A 510 24.38 0.22 1.15
N LYS A 511 24.57 1.51 1.46
CA LYS A 511 25.59 2.36 0.84
C LYS A 511 26.72 2.59 1.86
N LEU A 512 27.89 2.03 1.56
CA LEU A 512 29.12 2.20 2.33
C LEU A 512 29.94 3.39 1.80
N PRO A 513 30.76 4.05 2.64
CA PRO A 513 31.63 5.13 2.19
C PRO A 513 32.73 4.59 1.27
N GLU A 514 33.01 5.31 0.18
CA GLU A 514 33.87 4.85 -0.91
C GLU A 514 35.29 4.44 -0.45
N ARG A 515 35.82 5.11 0.58
CA ARG A 515 37.13 4.80 1.19
C ARG A 515 37.22 3.35 1.67
N LEU A 516 36.17 2.81 2.28
CA LEU A 516 36.13 1.41 2.70
C LEU A 516 36.16 0.47 1.50
N MET A 517 35.36 0.75 0.47
CA MET A 517 35.33 -0.05 -0.75
C MET A 517 36.70 -0.10 -1.42
N GLN A 518 37.41 1.03 -1.52
CA GLN A 518 38.78 1.07 -2.05
C GLN A 518 39.74 0.19 -1.21
N THR A 519 39.66 0.22 0.13
CA THR A 519 40.49 -0.67 0.97
C THR A 519 40.14 -2.15 0.79
N LEU A 520 38.86 -2.49 0.61
CA LEU A 520 38.42 -3.85 0.34
C LEU A 520 38.92 -4.34 -1.02
N THR A 521 38.74 -3.54 -2.07
CA THR A 521 39.25 -3.84 -3.42
C THR A 521 40.76 -4.05 -3.38
N ASN A 522 41.50 -3.16 -2.71
CA ASN A 522 42.95 -3.30 -2.53
C ASN A 522 43.33 -4.57 -1.75
N LYS A 523 42.59 -4.92 -0.69
CA LYS A 523 42.80 -6.16 0.09
C LYS A 523 42.52 -7.42 -0.74
N VAL A 524 41.45 -7.42 -1.54
CA VAL A 524 41.11 -8.55 -2.43
C VAL A 524 42.15 -8.69 -3.53
N VAL A 525 42.55 -7.59 -4.18
CA VAL A 525 43.63 -7.56 -5.18
C VAL A 525 44.95 -8.04 -4.58
N ALA A 526 45.34 -7.57 -3.39
CA ALA A 526 46.54 -8.03 -2.71
C ALA A 526 46.48 -9.52 -2.32
N THR A 527 45.30 -10.02 -1.95
CA THR A 527 45.07 -11.45 -1.65
C THR A 527 45.19 -12.31 -2.91
N GLN A 528 44.60 -11.87 -4.01
CA GLN A 528 44.72 -12.51 -5.32
C GLN A 528 46.17 -12.48 -5.82
N GLN A 529 46.82 -11.32 -5.76
CA GLN A 529 48.26 -11.17 -6.08
C GLN A 529 49.12 -12.09 -5.23
N LYS A 530 48.87 -12.20 -3.91
CA LYS A 530 49.58 -13.16 -3.05
C LYS A 530 49.38 -14.59 -3.56
N SER A 531 48.14 -15.03 -3.81
CA SER A 531 47.91 -16.39 -4.34
C SER A 531 48.57 -16.63 -5.70
N MET A 532 48.68 -15.60 -6.55
CA MET A 532 49.42 -15.64 -7.81
C MET A 532 50.94 -15.74 -7.59
N PHE A 533 51.50 -15.00 -6.64
CA PHE A 533 52.92 -15.09 -6.28
C PHE A 533 53.27 -16.43 -5.61
N ASP A 534 52.42 -16.92 -4.71
CA ASP A 534 52.57 -18.23 -4.08
C ASP A 534 52.56 -19.34 -5.16
N ALA A 535 51.63 -19.28 -6.11
CA ALA A 535 51.57 -20.22 -7.25
C ALA A 535 52.76 -20.06 -8.23
N GLN A 536 53.23 -18.84 -8.48
CA GLN A 536 54.44 -18.59 -9.28
C GLN A 536 55.70 -19.12 -8.58
N GLN A 537 55.82 -18.93 -7.27
CA GLN A 537 56.94 -19.44 -6.48
C GLN A 537 56.94 -20.97 -6.46
N GLU A 538 55.76 -21.60 -6.37
CA GLU A 538 55.64 -23.06 -6.48
C GLU A 538 56.01 -23.55 -7.89
N ALA A 539 55.55 -22.87 -8.94
CA ALA A 539 55.87 -23.20 -10.33
C ALA A 539 57.37 -23.05 -10.65
N GLU A 540 58.00 -21.95 -10.24
CA GLU A 540 59.45 -21.73 -10.38
C GLU A 540 60.26 -22.68 -9.46
N GLY A 541 59.72 -23.06 -8.30
CA GLY A 541 60.27 -24.12 -7.45
C GLY A 541 60.33 -25.46 -8.17
N ARG A 542 59.20 -25.93 -8.71
CA ARG A 542 59.12 -27.15 -9.53
C ARG A 542 60.00 -27.06 -10.77
N ARG A 543 60.09 -25.89 -11.42
CA ARG A 543 60.97 -25.65 -12.58
C ARG A 543 62.45 -25.77 -12.21
N LYS A 544 62.88 -25.18 -11.09
CA LYS A 544 64.25 -25.29 -10.58
C LYS A 544 64.61 -26.73 -10.20
N GLU A 545 63.67 -27.48 -9.65
CA GLU A 545 63.84 -28.91 -9.35
C GLU A 545 63.93 -29.76 -10.62
N MET A 546 63.11 -29.46 -11.64
CA MET A 546 63.20 -30.07 -12.97
C MET A 546 64.54 -29.77 -13.65
N GLU A 547 65.00 -28.51 -13.67
CA GLU A 547 66.30 -28.13 -14.25
C GLU A 547 67.47 -28.76 -13.47
N LYS A 548 67.39 -28.86 -12.13
CA LYS A 548 68.40 -29.58 -11.34
C LYS A 548 68.44 -31.06 -11.69
N THR A 549 67.28 -31.70 -11.81
CA THR A 549 67.16 -33.12 -12.19
C THR A 549 67.67 -33.36 -13.61
N LYS A 550 67.37 -32.43 -14.54
CA LYS A 550 67.86 -32.45 -15.91
C LYS A 550 69.38 -32.26 -15.98
N ALA A 551 69.94 -31.28 -15.30
CA ALA A 551 71.39 -31.08 -15.24
C ALA A 551 72.13 -32.28 -14.62
N GLN A 552 71.53 -32.96 -13.64
CA GLN A 552 72.06 -34.21 -13.09
C GLN A 552 71.98 -35.35 -14.10
N ALA A 553 70.89 -35.47 -14.87
CA ALA A 553 70.76 -36.43 -15.95
C ALA A 553 71.73 -36.15 -17.12
N ASP A 554 71.97 -34.89 -17.48
CA ASP A 554 72.91 -34.47 -18.54
C ASP A 554 74.38 -34.72 -18.14
N LEU A 555 74.69 -34.77 -16.84
CA LEU A 555 76.00 -35.20 -16.33
C LEU A 555 76.16 -36.73 -16.28
N GLN A 556 75.05 -37.49 -16.26
CA GLN A 556 75.08 -38.95 -16.13
C GLN A 556 75.83 -39.66 -17.28
N PRO A 557 75.69 -39.28 -18.58
CA PRO A 557 76.51 -39.83 -19.66
C PRO A 557 78.02 -39.67 -19.44
N ASN A 558 78.45 -38.54 -18.86
CA ASN A 558 79.87 -38.24 -18.64
C ASN A 558 80.42 -39.04 -17.45
N LEU A 559 79.64 -39.18 -16.36
CA LEU A 559 79.99 -40.04 -15.22
C LEU A 559 80.06 -41.51 -15.63
N VAL A 560 79.04 -42.02 -16.32
CA VAL A 560 78.98 -43.41 -16.81
C VAL A 560 80.12 -43.70 -17.79
N ARG A 561 80.45 -42.75 -18.68
CA ARG A 561 81.59 -42.90 -19.59
C ARG A 561 82.92 -42.99 -18.84
N ALA A 562 83.17 -42.11 -17.87
CA ALA A 562 84.38 -42.15 -17.06
C ALA A 562 84.51 -43.45 -16.24
N GLU A 563 83.40 -43.98 -15.72
CA GLU A 563 83.38 -45.26 -15.00
C GLU A 563 83.62 -46.46 -15.92
N ILE A 564 83.04 -46.45 -17.13
CA ILE A 564 83.31 -47.44 -18.18
C ILE A 564 84.79 -47.39 -18.61
N ASP A 565 85.37 -46.20 -18.81
CA ASP A 565 86.79 -46.06 -19.19
C ASP A 565 87.73 -46.65 -18.11
N VAL A 566 87.39 -46.46 -16.82
CA VAL A 566 88.11 -47.10 -15.69
C VAL A 566 87.93 -48.63 -15.66
N GLN A 567 86.73 -49.13 -15.96
CA GLN A 567 86.48 -50.57 -16.08
C GLN A 567 87.23 -51.18 -17.28
N ILE A 568 87.28 -50.50 -18.42
CA ILE A 568 88.06 -50.94 -19.59
C ILE A 568 89.55 -51.00 -19.23
N ALA A 569 90.10 -49.98 -18.57
CA ALA A 569 91.50 -49.97 -18.14
C ALA A 569 91.82 -51.10 -17.13
N THR A 570 90.92 -51.39 -16.19
CA THR A 570 91.11 -52.52 -15.24
C THR A 570 90.95 -53.88 -15.90
N GLN A 571 90.00 -54.07 -16.83
CA GLN A 571 89.88 -55.31 -17.58
C GLN A 571 91.06 -55.55 -18.53
N GLN A 572 91.54 -54.53 -19.24
CA GLN A 572 92.76 -54.62 -20.05
C GLN A 572 93.98 -54.99 -19.21
N LYS A 573 94.13 -54.40 -18.02
CA LYS A 573 95.16 -54.80 -17.05
C LYS A 573 95.03 -56.27 -16.66
N GLN A 574 93.83 -56.73 -16.28
CA GLN A 574 93.60 -58.12 -15.87
C GLN A 574 93.83 -59.12 -17.02
N GLN A 575 93.45 -58.76 -18.24
CA GLN A 575 93.69 -59.54 -19.46
C GLN A 575 95.18 -59.61 -19.79
N SER A 576 95.95 -58.53 -19.57
CA SER A 576 97.41 -58.54 -19.76
C SER A 576 98.14 -59.46 -18.77
N ILE A 577 97.65 -59.53 -17.52
CA ILE A 577 98.20 -60.41 -16.47
C ILE A 577 97.97 -61.87 -16.81
N THR A 578 96.72 -62.27 -17.12
CA THR A 578 96.41 -63.67 -17.46
C THR A 578 97.08 -64.14 -18.75
N LEU A 579 97.27 -63.25 -19.75
CA LEU A 579 98.00 -63.56 -20.97
C LEU A 579 99.51 -63.73 -20.72
N ALA A 580 100.09 -63.01 -19.76
CA ALA A 580 101.48 -63.20 -19.33
C ALA A 580 101.67 -64.50 -18.53
N GLU A 581 100.75 -64.83 -17.62
CA GLU A 581 100.77 -66.07 -16.83
C GLU A 581 100.64 -67.31 -17.73
N GLY A 582 99.69 -67.31 -18.68
CA GLY A 582 99.51 -68.40 -19.64
C GLY A 582 100.73 -68.65 -20.52
N LYS A 583 101.42 -67.58 -20.97
CA LYS A 583 102.69 -67.69 -21.69
C LYS A 583 103.78 -68.34 -20.82
N GLY A 584 103.91 -67.93 -19.56
CA GLY A 584 104.89 -68.48 -18.62
C GLY A 584 104.71 -69.97 -18.36
N GLN A 585 103.46 -70.44 -18.19
CA GLN A 585 103.16 -71.86 -18.01
C GLN A 585 103.48 -72.69 -19.27
N SER A 586 103.14 -72.18 -20.47
CA SER A 586 103.43 -72.87 -21.73
C SER A 586 104.93 -73.15 -21.91
N THR A 587 105.79 -72.15 -21.66
CA THR A 587 107.25 -72.31 -21.78
C THR A 587 107.86 -73.27 -20.75
N LYS A 588 107.23 -73.46 -19.59
CA LYS A 588 107.70 -74.45 -18.60
C LYS A 588 107.46 -75.89 -19.07
N LEU A 589 106.23 -76.18 -19.50
CA LEU A 589 105.83 -77.52 -19.96
C LEU A 589 106.62 -77.96 -21.21
N GLU A 590 106.95 -77.04 -22.10
CA GLU A 590 107.76 -77.33 -23.30
C GLU A 590 109.21 -77.73 -22.94
N GLN A 591 109.83 -77.03 -21.97
CA GLN A 591 111.18 -77.36 -21.50
C GLN A 591 111.25 -78.69 -20.74
N GLU A 592 110.24 -78.99 -19.92
CA GLU A 592 110.12 -80.26 -19.19
C GLU A 592 110.00 -81.47 -20.13
N GLY A 593 109.27 -81.33 -21.24
CA GLY A 593 109.17 -82.37 -22.28
C GLY A 593 110.49 -82.64 -23.01
N ILE A 594 111.28 -81.61 -23.29
CA ILE A 594 112.60 -81.74 -23.96
C ILE A 594 113.61 -82.44 -23.03
N ALA A 595 113.61 -82.12 -21.74
CA ALA A 595 114.51 -82.73 -20.77
C ALA A 595 114.30 -84.26 -20.65
N ALA A 596 113.05 -84.71 -20.57
CA ALA A 596 112.71 -86.13 -20.49
C ALA A 596 113.12 -86.92 -21.75
N GLY A 597 113.04 -86.30 -22.94
CA GLY A 597 113.47 -86.91 -24.20
C GLY A 597 114.98 -87.16 -24.26
N ILE A 598 115.79 -86.21 -23.80
CA ILE A 598 117.26 -86.31 -23.81
C ILE A 598 117.74 -87.41 -22.83
N GLU A 599 117.12 -87.52 -21.65
CA GLU A 599 117.51 -88.54 -20.66
C GLU A 599 117.23 -89.98 -21.14
N ALA A 600 116.11 -90.18 -21.86
CA ALA A 600 115.76 -91.49 -22.41
C ALA A 600 116.74 -91.97 -23.50
N VAL A 601 117.19 -91.07 -24.38
CA VAL A 601 118.16 -91.39 -25.44
C VAL A 601 119.53 -91.73 -24.83
N GLY A 602 120.03 -90.90 -23.91
CA GLY A 602 121.34 -91.13 -23.27
C GLY A 602 121.43 -92.45 -22.50
N ARG A 603 120.33 -92.89 -21.88
CA ARG A 603 120.27 -94.16 -21.15
C ARG A 603 120.35 -95.38 -22.09
N ALA A 604 119.74 -95.31 -23.27
CA ALA A 604 119.79 -96.38 -24.27
C ALA A 604 121.17 -96.53 -24.95
N GLU A 605 121.87 -95.43 -25.21
CA GLU A 605 123.23 -95.49 -25.78
C GLU A 605 124.27 -96.04 -24.79
N GLY A 606 124.13 -95.74 -23.50
CA GLY A 606 124.98 -96.30 -22.44
C GLY A 606 124.93 -97.83 -22.35
N GLU A 607 123.74 -98.42 -22.41
CA GLU A 607 123.57 -99.88 -22.37
C GLU A 607 124.18 -100.57 -23.61
N LYS A 608 123.97 -100.00 -24.80
CA LYS A 608 124.52 -100.51 -26.06
C LYS A 608 126.05 -100.55 -26.04
N ILE A 609 126.70 -99.48 -25.57
CA ILE A 609 128.17 -99.41 -25.48
C ILE A 609 128.71 -100.42 -24.47
N ARG A 610 128.05 -100.58 -23.31
CA ARG A 610 128.47 -101.54 -22.27
C ARG A 610 128.42 -102.99 -22.76
N ALA A 611 127.37 -103.36 -23.51
CA ALA A 611 127.21 -104.71 -24.07
C ALA A 611 128.30 -105.03 -25.11
N ILE A 612 128.62 -104.07 -26.00
CA ILE A 612 129.69 -104.23 -27.01
C ILE A 612 131.06 -104.40 -26.32
N GLY A 613 131.36 -103.59 -25.31
CA GLY A 613 132.62 -103.65 -24.57
C GLY A 613 132.87 -105.01 -23.91
N GLN A 614 131.85 -105.57 -23.24
CA GLN A 614 131.94 -106.90 -22.62
C GLN A 614 132.16 -108.01 -23.66
N ALA A 615 131.43 -107.98 -24.78
CA ALA A 615 131.60 -108.97 -25.86
C ALA A 615 133.02 -108.92 -26.48
N THR A 616 133.59 -107.71 -26.69
CA THR A 616 134.96 -107.59 -27.18
C THR A 616 136.01 -108.12 -26.18
N ALA A 617 135.84 -107.87 -24.88
CA ALA A 617 136.76 -108.36 -23.86
C ALA A 617 136.76 -109.91 -23.75
N GLU A 618 135.59 -110.55 -23.86
CA GLU A 618 135.49 -112.01 -23.93
C GLU A 618 136.12 -112.59 -25.21
N ALA A 619 135.97 -111.90 -26.35
CA ALA A 619 136.58 -112.34 -27.61
C ALA A 619 138.12 -112.31 -27.53
N TYR A 620 138.71 -111.21 -27.04
CA TYR A 620 140.16 -111.09 -26.89
C TYR A 620 140.74 -112.10 -25.88
N THR A 621 140.07 -112.34 -24.75
CA THR A 621 140.54 -113.31 -23.74
C THR A 621 140.49 -114.76 -24.25
N LYS A 622 139.44 -115.14 -24.98
CA LYS A 622 139.34 -116.47 -25.63
C LYS A 622 140.35 -116.65 -26.77
N GLN A 623 140.61 -115.61 -27.57
CA GLN A 623 141.63 -115.67 -28.64
C GLN A 623 143.06 -115.76 -28.10
N ALA A 624 143.38 -115.03 -27.02
CA ALA A 624 144.69 -115.08 -26.39
C ALA A 624 145.04 -116.48 -25.84
N LEU A 625 144.06 -117.19 -25.27
CA LEU A 625 144.24 -118.54 -24.74
C LEU A 625 144.47 -119.62 -25.80
N ALA A 626 144.04 -119.41 -27.05
CA ALA A 626 144.10 -120.41 -28.11
C ALA A 626 145.34 -120.31 -29.02
N LEU A 627 145.97 -119.12 -29.13
CA LEU A 627 146.96 -118.83 -30.18
C LEU A 627 148.33 -118.35 -29.68
N GLY A 628 148.48 -118.03 -28.39
CA GLY A 628 149.74 -117.54 -27.81
C GLY A 628 150.08 -116.09 -28.20
N GLN A 629 151.10 -115.52 -27.55
CA GLN A 629 151.37 -114.07 -27.64
C GLN A 629 152.02 -113.59 -28.94
N ALA A 630 152.75 -114.45 -29.67
CA ALA A 630 153.48 -114.04 -30.87
C ALA A 630 152.61 -113.82 -32.14
N PRO A 631 151.57 -114.64 -32.44
CA PRO A 631 150.78 -114.46 -33.67
C PRO A 631 149.73 -113.35 -33.63
N MET A 632 149.27 -112.94 -32.43
CA MET A 632 148.17 -111.97 -32.26
C MET A 632 148.45 -110.58 -32.85
N SER A 633 149.70 -110.11 -32.78
CA SER A 633 150.08 -108.78 -33.30
C SER A 633 149.92 -108.67 -34.81
N VAL A 634 150.22 -109.74 -35.57
CA VAL A 634 150.12 -109.76 -37.03
C VAL A 634 148.66 -109.73 -37.49
N ILE A 635 147.77 -110.42 -36.77
CA ILE A 635 146.32 -110.43 -37.06
C ILE A 635 145.72 -109.05 -36.78
N GLU A 636 146.03 -108.43 -35.63
CA GLU A 636 145.47 -107.13 -35.29
C GLU A 636 145.99 -106.02 -36.23
N VAL A 637 147.26 -106.09 -36.67
CA VAL A 637 147.81 -105.21 -37.71
C VAL A 637 147.10 -105.42 -39.05
N MET A 638 146.89 -106.66 -39.52
CA MET A 638 146.11 -106.88 -40.75
C MET A 638 144.66 -106.38 -40.63
N LYS A 639 144.03 -106.53 -39.46
CA LYS A 639 142.64 -106.10 -39.21
C LYS A 639 142.51 -104.58 -39.15
N GLN A 640 143.50 -103.89 -38.57
CA GLN A 640 143.63 -102.43 -38.62
C GLN A 640 143.93 -101.93 -40.06
N VAL A 641 144.72 -102.66 -40.85
CA VAL A 641 144.96 -102.34 -42.27
C VAL A 641 143.71 -102.60 -43.14
N SER A 642 142.83 -103.53 -42.74
CA SER A 642 141.56 -103.80 -43.44
C SER A 642 140.46 -102.79 -43.11
N ASN A 643 140.28 -102.42 -41.84
CA ASN A 643 139.29 -101.42 -41.43
C ASN A 643 139.77 -99.97 -41.62
N GLY A 644 141.08 -99.73 -41.59
CA GLY A 644 141.70 -98.45 -41.91
C GLY A 644 141.84 -98.26 -43.42
N LYS A 645 140.88 -97.57 -44.05
CA LYS A 645 141.04 -97.03 -45.41
C LYS A 645 142.05 -95.88 -45.44
N VAL A 646 143.32 -96.22 -45.20
CA VAL A 646 144.48 -95.35 -45.47
C VAL A 646 144.58 -95.19 -46.99
N LYS A 647 144.36 -93.96 -47.47
CA LYS A 647 144.36 -93.65 -48.91
C LYS A 647 145.79 -93.39 -49.39
N ILE A 648 146.46 -94.45 -49.88
CA ILE A 648 147.82 -94.37 -50.46
C ILE A 648 147.74 -94.45 -51.99
N THR A 649 147.60 -93.29 -52.63
CA THR A 649 148.15 -92.99 -53.96
C THR A 649 148.29 -91.46 -54.11
N PRO A 650 149.44 -90.94 -54.59
CA PRO A 650 149.66 -89.50 -54.74
C PRO A 650 149.39 -89.02 -56.18
N ASP A 651 148.55 -87.99 -56.34
CA ASP A 651 148.23 -87.38 -57.65
C ASP A 651 148.02 -85.85 -57.56
N VAL A 652 149.02 -85.13 -57.07
CA VAL A 652 149.53 -83.95 -57.81
C VAL A 652 151.05 -83.97 -57.73
N VAL A 653 151.68 -84.04 -58.89
CA VAL A 653 153.12 -84.16 -59.13
C VAL A 653 153.60 -82.87 -59.82
N VAL A 654 154.90 -82.75 -60.09
CA VAL A 654 155.54 -81.80 -61.05
C VAL A 654 155.74 -80.37 -60.51
N ASN A 655 156.95 -79.78 -60.54
CA ASN A 655 158.29 -80.32 -60.82
C ASN A 655 159.39 -79.38 -60.25
N SER A 656 160.61 -79.91 -60.21
CA SER A 656 161.90 -79.24 -59.98
C SER A 656 162.10 -77.88 -60.67
N GLY A 657 162.93 -77.05 -60.03
CA GLY A 657 163.63 -75.93 -60.67
C GLY A 657 164.10 -74.85 -59.71
N ALA A 658 165.26 -75.05 -59.04
CA ALA A 658 166.23 -74.09 -58.49
C ALA A 658 165.75 -72.70 -57.96
N ASP A 659 166.17 -72.18 -56.81
CA ASP A 659 167.32 -72.43 -55.93
C ASP A 659 167.07 -71.77 -54.55
N GLY A 660 167.96 -71.93 -53.57
CA GLY A 660 168.17 -70.87 -52.56
C GLY A 660 167.38 -70.91 -51.24
N GLY A 661 167.56 -71.98 -50.45
CA GLY A 661 167.96 -71.84 -49.03
C GLY A 661 167.02 -71.29 -47.94
N GLY A 662 166.74 -72.15 -46.95
CA GLY A 662 166.93 -71.78 -45.53
C GLY A 662 165.69 -71.65 -44.62
N ASN A 663 165.61 -72.54 -43.62
CA ASN A 663 164.93 -72.41 -42.31
C ASN A 663 163.67 -71.50 -42.20
N ASN A 664 162.47 -72.03 -41.99
CA ASN A 664 162.13 -72.94 -40.89
C ASN A 664 160.80 -73.67 -41.13
N MET A 665 160.81 -75.01 -41.15
CA MET A 665 159.59 -75.84 -41.33
C MET A 665 158.52 -75.66 -40.25
N LEU A 666 158.88 -75.11 -39.08
CA LEU A 666 157.98 -75.04 -37.92
C LEU A 666 156.86 -73.99 -38.09
N SER A 667 157.06 -72.95 -38.89
CA SER A 667 156.02 -71.96 -39.20
C SER A 667 155.00 -72.48 -40.23
N ALA A 668 155.39 -73.39 -41.13
CA ALA A 668 154.46 -74.03 -42.06
C ALA A 668 153.45 -74.93 -41.34
N PHE A 669 153.87 -75.60 -40.26
CA PHE A 669 153.01 -76.48 -39.46
C PHE A 669 152.00 -75.69 -38.59
N ILE A 670 152.40 -74.54 -38.06
CA ILE A 670 151.52 -73.69 -37.21
C ILE A 670 150.65 -72.74 -38.06
N GLY A 671 151.16 -72.24 -39.20
CA GLY A 671 150.38 -71.48 -40.18
C GLY A 671 149.29 -72.31 -40.89
N SER A 672 149.49 -73.63 -41.02
CA SER A 672 148.44 -74.56 -41.43
C SER A 672 147.30 -74.68 -40.41
N LEU A 673 147.51 -74.31 -39.14
CA LEU A 673 146.49 -74.33 -38.10
C LEU A 673 145.85 -72.96 -37.84
N MET A 674 146.53 -71.84 -38.12
CA MET A 674 145.91 -70.52 -38.16
C MET A 674 146.44 -69.63 -39.30
N THR A 675 145.54 -69.32 -40.23
CA THR A 675 145.59 -68.19 -41.19
C THR A 675 146.50 -68.33 -42.42
N GLY A 676 145.97 -68.93 -43.50
CA GLY A 676 146.54 -68.81 -44.85
C GLY A 676 145.77 -69.60 -45.93
N GLY A 677 145.08 -69.01 -46.91
CA GLY A 677 144.76 -67.59 -47.13
C GLY A 677 144.93 -67.13 -48.59
N MET A 678 143.97 -66.33 -49.07
CA MET A 678 143.94 -65.55 -50.31
C MET A 678 143.82 -66.25 -51.69
N LYS A 679 142.77 -65.82 -52.42
CA LYS A 679 142.95 -65.17 -53.72
C LYS A 679 142.08 -63.90 -53.76
N ILE A 680 142.67 -62.78 -54.21
CA ILE A 680 141.99 -61.48 -54.43
C ILE A 680 142.21 -61.09 -55.89
N VAL A 681 141.14 -60.72 -56.59
CA VAL A 681 141.07 -59.89 -57.82
C VAL A 681 139.66 -59.25 -57.74
N ARG A 682 139.49 -57.96 -57.41
CA ARG A 682 139.49 -56.78 -58.31
C ARG A 682 138.60 -56.95 -59.56
N ASP A 683 137.70 -56.06 -59.99
CA ASP A 683 136.93 -54.92 -59.44
C ASP A 683 135.59 -54.93 -60.26
N ASP A 684 134.50 -54.17 -60.08
CA ASP A 684 134.14 -53.02 -59.22
C ASP A 684 132.57 -52.92 -59.12
N ASP A 685 132.07 -51.77 -58.68
CA ASP A 685 130.77 -51.12 -58.97
C ASP A 685 129.45 -51.53 -58.23
N THR A 686 129.19 -50.76 -57.17
CA THR A 686 127.93 -50.09 -56.76
C THR A 686 126.56 -50.82 -56.61
N LYS A 687 126.10 -50.80 -55.33
CA LYS A 687 124.70 -50.58 -54.85
C LYS A 687 123.57 -51.57 -55.22
N LYS A 688 123.24 -52.49 -54.28
CA LYS A 688 121.90 -53.09 -54.04
C LYS A 688 121.88 -53.76 -52.65
N LYS A 689 120.83 -53.52 -51.83
CA LYS A 689 119.58 -54.30 -51.67
C LYS A 689 119.77 -55.61 -50.92
#